data_AF-A0A2N5CUN6-F1
#
_entry.id   AF-A0A2N5CUN6-F1
#
_cell.length_a   1.000
_cell.length_b   1.000
_cell.length_c   1.000
_cell.angle_alpha   90.00
_cell.angle_beta   90.00
_cell.angle_gamma   90.00
#
_symmetry.space_group_name_H-M   'P 1'
#
loop_
_entity.id
_entity.type
_entity.pdbx_description
1 polymer ?
#
loop_
_entity_poly.entity_id
_entity_poly.type
_entity_poly.pdbx_seq_one_letter_code
_entity_poly.pdbx_strand_id
1 'polypeptide(L)'
;MRRVAPILLAAVMATPAAAQAPLLNGLFADHAVVQRGRPLPVFGAARPGEAVTVSFGGKTATATTGADGAWRVDLPAMAAGGPYILEAKAASGAVQTVGDVLVGDVWLCSGQSNMELPVERGNNSWSEIRSANDDGLRMAYVDHADSREPRKTFLKPPAWKAAKPDAVGSFSAACYYMARELRKTDKTPLGLVHASWGGSAIEAWLSPAALRKAGDYDNDIATLELSVRDRPAAERRWGETIKAWWSLRHNGAASGPWNGLGDWTPAPQGLGVWEAWGAPALADFNGMVWFETSITLTAAQAKGAASLEIGMVDEVDTTFVNGVGVGSTSGAGTVRVYPVAAGTLKAGANRIVVSALDTYANGGMYGETARALVLADGTRIPLTAWRYQVEPKTTGEPPRAPWDTLSGVSTLYNGMLAPMGPYAFKGFAWYQGESNTGRAQTYQALLHELVGERRVGQAPDMPALVVQLANYGKPQLAPEDSGWPQVREAQRLAVARDGRAALAVTADIGDPSDIHPTNKQDVGKRLARGARRLAGEAVTTGPSPVSARRVGEVIEVRFEQVAERLATRGSDRAIGFELCDAAGCRFADARVEGDRASIAVPAGMTPAKVRFAWADAPTFNVFDMAGLPLGPFEIAVAP
;
A
#
# COMPACT_ATOMS: atom_id res chain seq x y z
N MET A 1 -34.57 -17.17 -74.91
CA MET A 1 -34.40 -16.34 -73.70
C MET A 1 -34.56 -17.23 -72.47
N ARG A 2 -33.46 -17.68 -71.86
CA ARG A 2 -33.48 -18.50 -70.63
C ARG A 2 -33.24 -17.58 -69.43
N ARG A 3 -34.17 -17.58 -68.46
CA ARG A 3 -34.09 -16.81 -67.21
C ARG A 3 -33.18 -17.55 -66.23
N VAL A 4 -32.16 -16.86 -65.72
CA VAL A 4 -31.27 -17.34 -64.65
C VAL A 4 -31.74 -16.67 -63.35
N ALA A 5 -32.06 -17.47 -62.33
CA ALA A 5 -32.42 -16.99 -60.99
C ALA A 5 -31.14 -16.84 -60.13
N PRO A 6 -31.02 -15.78 -59.31
CA PRO A 6 -29.86 -15.61 -58.44
C PRO A 6 -30.04 -16.44 -57.16
N ILE A 7 -29.05 -17.27 -56.84
CA ILE A 7 -28.92 -17.98 -55.56
C ILE A 7 -28.35 -16.99 -54.54
N LEU A 8 -29.15 -16.62 -53.53
CA LEU A 8 -28.66 -15.89 -52.36
C LEU A 8 -27.81 -16.84 -51.50
N LEU A 9 -26.50 -16.59 -51.44
CA LEU A 9 -25.59 -17.24 -50.52
C LEU A 9 -25.70 -16.57 -49.14
N ALA A 10 -26.38 -17.20 -48.20
CA ALA A 10 -26.45 -16.73 -46.81
C ALA A 10 -25.07 -16.92 -46.15
N ALA A 11 -24.35 -15.82 -45.94
CA ALA A 11 -23.12 -15.82 -45.16
C ALA A 11 -23.47 -16.07 -43.68
N VAL A 12 -23.18 -17.28 -43.21
CA VAL A 12 -23.21 -17.62 -41.78
C VAL A 12 -22.07 -16.85 -41.11
N MET A 13 -22.39 -15.73 -40.47
CA MET A 13 -21.47 -15.05 -39.56
C MET A 13 -21.28 -15.96 -38.34
N ALA A 14 -20.19 -16.73 -38.34
CA ALA A 14 -19.72 -17.39 -37.12
C ALA A 14 -19.33 -16.29 -36.13
N THR A 15 -20.16 -16.08 -35.11
CA THR A 15 -19.76 -15.27 -33.97
C THR A 15 -18.53 -15.94 -33.34
N PRO A 16 -17.42 -15.23 -33.10
CA PRO A 16 -16.29 -15.82 -32.42
C PRO A 16 -16.78 -16.34 -31.08
N ALA A 17 -16.57 -17.64 -30.82
CA ALA A 17 -16.83 -18.22 -29.51
C ALA A 17 -16.09 -17.37 -28.49
N ALA A 18 -16.82 -16.61 -27.68
CA ALA A 18 -16.24 -15.83 -26.60
C ALA A 18 -15.39 -16.79 -25.77
N ALA A 19 -14.09 -16.51 -25.65
CA ALA A 19 -13.18 -17.33 -24.85
C ALA A 19 -13.82 -17.50 -23.47
N GLN A 20 -14.13 -18.75 -23.11
CA GLN A 20 -14.84 -19.04 -21.88
C GLN A 20 -13.93 -18.62 -20.72
N ALA A 21 -14.44 -17.77 -19.82
CA ALA A 21 -13.69 -17.34 -18.65
C ALA A 21 -13.21 -18.56 -17.83
N PRO A 22 -12.03 -18.50 -17.20
CA PRO A 22 -11.55 -19.56 -16.33
C PRO A 22 -12.59 -19.91 -15.26
N LEU A 23 -12.79 -21.21 -15.03
CA LEU A 23 -13.66 -21.71 -13.97
C LEU A 23 -13.10 -21.41 -12.60
N LEU A 24 -11.77 -21.47 -12.43
CA LEU A 24 -11.06 -21.25 -11.17
C LEU A 24 -10.56 -19.82 -11.04
N ASN A 25 -10.52 -19.30 -9.81
CA ASN A 25 -9.81 -18.07 -9.49
C ASN A 25 -8.32 -18.15 -9.85
N GLY A 26 -7.73 -17.02 -10.25
CA GLY A 26 -6.36 -16.95 -10.76
C GLY A 26 -5.23 -17.37 -9.80
N LEU A 27 -5.49 -17.48 -8.49
CA LEU A 27 -4.51 -18.07 -7.55
C LEU A 27 -4.42 -19.59 -7.65
N PHE A 28 -5.45 -20.26 -8.18
CA PHE A 28 -5.39 -21.68 -8.54
C PHE A 28 -4.81 -21.79 -9.95
N ALA A 29 -3.49 -21.87 -10.03
CA ALA A 29 -2.74 -22.06 -11.26
C ALA A 29 -1.73 -23.20 -11.11
N ASP A 30 -1.06 -23.57 -12.20
CA ASP A 30 0.00 -24.58 -12.14
C ASP A 30 1.08 -24.18 -11.13
N HIS A 31 1.64 -25.17 -10.43
CA HIS A 31 2.66 -25.00 -9.37
C HIS A 31 2.18 -24.30 -8.08
N ALA A 32 0.88 -24.08 -7.92
CA ALA A 32 0.33 -23.43 -6.73
C ALA A 32 0.53 -24.24 -5.44
N VAL A 33 0.52 -23.54 -4.30
CA VAL A 33 0.46 -24.17 -2.98
C VAL A 33 -0.83 -23.75 -2.29
N VAL A 34 -1.67 -24.70 -1.92
CA VAL A 34 -2.90 -24.46 -1.16
C VAL A 34 -2.74 -24.79 0.33
N GLN A 35 -3.47 -24.09 1.20
CA GLN A 35 -3.29 -24.22 2.64
C GLN A 35 -3.72 -25.58 3.20
N ARG A 36 -2.81 -26.22 3.95
CA ARG A 36 -3.02 -27.48 4.68
C ARG A 36 -3.77 -27.29 6.00
N GLY A 37 -4.28 -28.39 6.54
CA GLY A 37 -4.72 -28.49 7.95
C GLY A 37 -6.01 -27.72 8.27
N ARG A 38 -6.73 -27.25 7.26
CA ARG A 38 -8.04 -26.59 7.37
C ARG A 38 -8.87 -26.85 6.12
N PRO A 39 -10.20 -26.69 6.17
CA PRO A 39 -11.03 -26.75 4.97
C PRO A 39 -10.46 -25.86 3.85
N LEU A 40 -10.40 -26.41 2.64
CA LEU A 40 -9.81 -25.75 1.48
C LEU A 40 -10.93 -25.11 0.64
N PRO A 41 -11.11 -23.79 0.70
CA PRO A 41 -12.02 -23.10 -0.20
C PRO A 41 -11.47 -23.15 -1.62
N VAL A 42 -12.21 -23.75 -2.55
CA VAL A 42 -11.97 -23.67 -3.99
C VAL A 42 -13.13 -22.92 -4.62
N PHE A 43 -12.84 -21.92 -5.43
CA PHE A 43 -13.83 -20.98 -5.93
C PHE A 43 -13.42 -20.39 -7.28
N GLY A 44 -14.39 -19.80 -7.97
CA GLY A 44 -14.17 -19.08 -9.20
C GLY A 44 -15.49 -18.64 -9.84
N ALA A 45 -15.55 -18.65 -11.17
CA ALA A 45 -16.69 -18.16 -11.92
C ALA A 45 -17.20 -19.19 -12.93
N ALA A 46 -18.50 -19.20 -13.16
CA ALA A 46 -19.14 -20.02 -14.19
C ALA A 46 -20.45 -19.35 -14.63
N ARG A 47 -21.22 -19.99 -15.52
CA ARG A 47 -22.55 -19.49 -15.92
C ARG A 47 -23.50 -19.53 -14.72
N PRO A 48 -24.32 -18.49 -14.49
CA PRO A 48 -25.28 -18.48 -13.40
C PRO A 48 -26.19 -19.72 -13.39
N GLY A 49 -26.38 -20.30 -12.20
CA GLY A 49 -27.23 -21.49 -11.99
C GLY A 49 -26.64 -22.83 -12.42
N GLU A 50 -25.43 -22.88 -13.01
CA GLU A 50 -24.82 -24.15 -13.40
C GLU A 50 -24.07 -24.82 -12.24
N ALA A 51 -24.09 -26.16 -12.22
CA ALA A 51 -23.32 -26.94 -11.25
C ALA A 51 -21.84 -27.02 -11.66
N VAL A 52 -20.94 -26.80 -10.71
CA VAL A 52 -19.49 -26.96 -10.87
C VAL A 52 -19.00 -28.00 -9.88
N THR A 53 -18.38 -29.06 -10.39
CA THR A 53 -17.76 -30.13 -9.61
C THR A 53 -16.25 -29.95 -9.58
N VAL A 54 -15.67 -29.96 -8.39
CA VAL A 54 -14.24 -29.83 -8.16
C VAL A 54 -13.68 -31.14 -7.66
N SER A 55 -12.54 -31.57 -8.19
CA SER A 55 -11.78 -32.73 -7.71
C SER A 55 -10.33 -32.36 -7.41
N PHE A 56 -9.83 -32.77 -6.25
CA PHE A 56 -8.45 -32.49 -5.82
C PHE A 56 -8.00 -33.49 -4.75
N GLY A 57 -6.84 -34.15 -4.96
CA GLY A 57 -6.26 -35.08 -3.98
C GLY A 57 -7.19 -36.19 -3.51
N GLY A 58 -8.01 -36.74 -4.42
CA GLY A 58 -9.01 -37.77 -4.11
C GLY A 58 -10.25 -37.26 -3.35
N LYS A 59 -10.41 -35.95 -3.20
CA LYS A 59 -11.62 -35.30 -2.66
C LYS A 59 -12.42 -34.70 -3.81
N THR A 60 -13.74 -34.71 -3.68
CA THR A 60 -14.66 -34.11 -4.65
C THR A 60 -15.77 -33.37 -3.94
N ALA A 61 -16.17 -32.22 -4.47
CA ALA A 61 -17.32 -31.45 -4.01
C ALA A 61 -17.99 -30.73 -5.20
N THR A 62 -19.27 -30.43 -5.07
CA THR A 62 -20.04 -29.72 -6.10
C THR A 62 -20.73 -28.51 -5.50
N ALA A 63 -20.74 -27.39 -6.22
CA ALA A 63 -21.51 -26.20 -5.89
C ALA A 63 -22.35 -25.76 -7.08
N THR A 64 -23.44 -25.04 -6.79
CA THR A 64 -24.22 -24.34 -7.81
C THR A 64 -23.79 -22.89 -7.87
N THR A 65 -23.58 -22.40 -9.08
CA THR A 65 -23.16 -21.03 -9.33
C THR A 65 -24.26 -20.02 -9.01
N GLY A 66 -23.93 -18.95 -8.31
CA GLY A 66 -24.84 -17.86 -7.96
C GLY A 66 -25.30 -17.04 -9.17
N ALA A 67 -26.26 -16.13 -8.94
CA ALA A 67 -26.79 -15.24 -9.98
C ALA A 67 -25.71 -14.33 -10.60
N ASP A 68 -24.65 -14.03 -9.85
CA ASP A 68 -23.54 -13.19 -10.26
C ASP A 68 -22.38 -13.97 -10.91
N GLY A 69 -22.58 -15.28 -11.14
CA GLY A 69 -21.61 -16.18 -11.75
C GLY A 69 -20.57 -16.74 -10.78
N ALA A 70 -20.58 -16.38 -9.49
CA ALA A 70 -19.61 -16.89 -8.52
C ALA A 70 -20.00 -18.26 -7.96
N TRP A 71 -19.02 -19.11 -7.68
CA TRP A 71 -19.21 -20.41 -7.00
C TRP A 71 -18.07 -20.68 -6.03
N ARG A 72 -18.35 -21.47 -4.99
CA ARG A 72 -17.35 -21.96 -4.01
C ARG A 72 -17.74 -23.35 -3.50
N VAL A 73 -16.74 -24.21 -3.35
CA VAL A 73 -16.80 -25.44 -2.54
C VAL A 73 -15.76 -25.37 -1.43
N ASP A 74 -16.01 -26.04 -0.31
CA ASP A 74 -15.03 -26.24 0.75
C ASP A 74 -14.64 -27.72 0.79
N LEU A 75 -13.45 -28.05 0.30
CA LEU A 75 -12.92 -29.40 0.39
C LEU A 75 -12.46 -29.70 1.82
N PRO A 76 -12.55 -30.97 2.29
CA PRO A 76 -12.06 -31.34 3.61
C PRO A 76 -10.59 -30.98 3.82
N ALA A 77 -10.19 -30.74 5.07
CA ALA A 77 -8.80 -30.48 5.42
C ALA A 77 -7.87 -31.60 4.95
N MET A 78 -6.72 -31.21 4.40
CA MET A 78 -5.71 -32.12 3.87
C MET A 78 -4.39 -31.96 4.61
N ALA A 79 -3.67 -33.07 4.79
CA ALA A 79 -2.28 -33.05 5.22
C ALA A 79 -1.38 -32.48 4.12
N ALA A 80 -0.18 -32.04 4.49
CA ALA A 80 0.80 -31.59 3.51
C ALA A 80 1.16 -32.71 2.52
N GLY A 81 1.37 -32.37 1.25
CA GLY A 81 1.69 -33.36 0.22
C GLY A 81 1.46 -32.84 -1.20
N GLY A 82 1.29 -33.77 -2.13
CA GLY A 82 1.24 -33.51 -3.57
C GLY A 82 2.55 -33.90 -4.27
N PRO A 83 2.70 -33.55 -5.56
CA PRO A 83 1.77 -32.75 -6.34
C PRO A 83 0.46 -33.47 -6.67
N TYR A 84 -0.62 -32.69 -6.77
CA TYR A 84 -1.93 -33.15 -7.23
C TYR A 84 -2.39 -32.34 -8.45
N ILE A 85 -3.44 -32.83 -9.11
CA ILE A 85 -4.19 -32.09 -10.13
C ILE A 85 -5.47 -31.57 -9.47
N LEU A 86 -5.72 -30.28 -9.61
CA LEU A 86 -7.00 -29.65 -9.27
C LEU A 86 -7.81 -29.51 -10.56
N GLU A 87 -8.99 -30.12 -10.59
CA GLU A 87 -9.92 -30.04 -11.71
C GLU A 87 -11.22 -29.37 -11.28
N ALA A 88 -11.73 -28.46 -12.10
CA ALA A 88 -13.08 -27.92 -12.03
C ALA A 88 -13.84 -28.25 -13.32
N LYS A 89 -15.04 -28.82 -13.20
CA LYS A 89 -15.90 -29.21 -14.32
C LYS A 89 -17.29 -28.62 -14.16
N ALA A 90 -17.71 -27.81 -15.12
CA ALA A 90 -19.05 -27.24 -15.19
C ALA A 90 -20.03 -28.18 -15.90
N ALA A 91 -21.31 -28.11 -15.53
CA ALA A 91 -22.39 -28.88 -16.16
C ALA A 91 -22.54 -28.59 -17.66
N SER A 92 -22.12 -27.40 -18.12
CA SER A 92 -22.03 -27.04 -19.55
C SER A 92 -20.97 -27.80 -20.34
N GLY A 93 -20.12 -28.60 -19.67
CA GLY A 93 -19.03 -29.35 -20.30
C GLY A 93 -17.68 -28.64 -20.28
N ALA A 94 -17.61 -27.39 -19.81
CA ALA A 94 -16.34 -26.70 -19.59
C ALA A 94 -15.52 -27.41 -18.50
N VAL A 95 -14.23 -27.61 -18.74
CA VAL A 95 -13.29 -28.23 -17.80
C VAL A 95 -12.04 -27.35 -17.73
N GLN A 96 -11.57 -27.09 -16.51
CA GLN A 96 -10.27 -26.48 -16.25
C GLN A 96 -9.49 -27.37 -15.29
N THR A 97 -8.24 -27.67 -15.67
CA THR A 97 -7.29 -28.42 -14.84
C THR A 97 -6.08 -27.54 -14.56
N VAL A 98 -5.58 -27.59 -13.32
CA VAL A 98 -4.28 -27.01 -12.93
C VAL A 98 -3.46 -28.08 -12.21
N GLY A 99 -2.20 -28.22 -12.61
CA GLY A 99 -1.29 -29.29 -12.21
C GLY A 99 -0.15 -28.83 -11.31
N ASP A 100 0.62 -29.79 -10.79
CA ASP A 100 1.71 -29.53 -9.83
C ASP A 100 1.27 -28.74 -8.59
N VAL A 101 0.04 -28.97 -8.10
CA VAL A 101 -0.48 -28.25 -6.94
C VAL A 101 -0.08 -28.97 -5.66
N LEU A 102 0.62 -28.26 -4.77
CA LEU A 102 1.04 -28.77 -3.46
C LEU A 102 0.05 -28.36 -2.37
N VAL A 103 -0.07 -29.19 -1.34
CA VAL A 103 -0.76 -28.85 -0.09
C VAL A 103 0.31 -28.53 0.95
N GLY A 104 0.29 -27.31 1.49
CA GLY A 104 1.36 -26.75 2.30
C GLY A 104 0.93 -25.59 3.18
N ASP A 105 1.89 -24.83 3.72
CA ASP A 105 1.61 -23.55 4.38
C ASP A 105 1.70 -22.41 3.36
N VAL A 106 0.79 -21.44 3.42
CA VAL A 106 0.78 -20.29 2.48
C VAL A 106 0.87 -18.98 3.22
N TRP A 107 1.80 -18.11 2.85
CA TRP A 107 1.95 -16.78 3.42
C TRP A 107 1.58 -15.69 2.42
N LEU A 108 0.80 -14.71 2.88
CA LEU A 108 0.60 -13.45 2.17
C LEU A 108 1.63 -12.44 2.66
N CYS A 109 2.44 -11.91 1.76
CA CYS A 109 3.42 -10.86 2.00
C CYS A 109 2.97 -9.57 1.31
N SER A 110 2.69 -8.53 2.09
CA SER A 110 2.16 -7.26 1.58
C SER A 110 2.78 -6.04 2.24
N GLY A 111 2.51 -4.87 1.68
CA GLY A 111 3.04 -3.59 2.13
C GLY A 111 3.48 -2.71 0.97
N GLN A 112 4.55 -1.96 1.18
CA GLN A 112 5.09 -1.04 0.18
C GLN A 112 6.50 -1.46 -0.29
N SER A 113 7.31 -0.50 -0.71
CA SER A 113 8.60 -0.67 -1.39
C SER A 113 9.60 -1.53 -0.62
N ASN A 114 9.60 -1.51 0.72
CA ASN A 114 10.47 -2.38 1.51
C ASN A 114 10.01 -3.85 1.55
N MET A 115 8.70 -4.14 1.41
CA MET A 115 8.21 -5.49 1.09
C MET A 115 8.51 -5.85 -0.37
N GLU A 116 8.39 -4.89 -1.28
CA GLU A 116 8.57 -5.09 -2.72
C GLU A 116 10.02 -5.34 -3.13
N LEU A 117 10.99 -4.82 -2.38
CA LEU A 117 12.41 -4.82 -2.75
C LEU A 117 12.88 -6.23 -3.18
N PRO A 118 13.33 -6.39 -4.43
CA PRO A 118 13.65 -7.70 -4.97
C PRO A 118 14.97 -8.25 -4.42
N VAL A 119 15.11 -9.58 -4.41
CA VAL A 119 16.34 -10.27 -3.94
C VAL A 119 17.59 -9.76 -4.65
N GLU A 120 17.51 -9.46 -5.95
CA GLU A 120 18.64 -8.96 -6.74
C GLU A 120 19.22 -7.64 -6.23
N ARG A 121 18.40 -6.83 -5.55
CA ARG A 121 18.79 -5.56 -4.91
C ARG A 121 19.24 -5.72 -3.45
N GLY A 122 19.20 -6.93 -2.89
CA GLY A 122 19.62 -7.22 -1.53
C GLY A 122 21.11 -7.59 -1.40
N ASN A 123 21.59 -7.66 -0.15
CA ASN A 123 22.95 -8.12 0.14
C ASN A 123 23.19 -9.57 -0.30
N ASN A 124 24.37 -9.82 -0.86
CA ASN A 124 24.83 -11.14 -1.36
C ASN A 124 23.94 -11.76 -2.45
N SER A 125 23.17 -10.94 -3.18
CA SER A 125 22.12 -11.39 -4.10
C SER A 125 22.59 -12.44 -5.12
N TRP A 126 23.79 -12.28 -5.69
CA TRP A 126 24.33 -13.24 -6.66
C TRP A 126 24.42 -14.67 -6.12
N SER A 127 24.92 -14.84 -4.89
CA SER A 127 25.06 -16.16 -4.26
C SER A 127 23.70 -16.72 -3.89
N GLU A 128 22.82 -15.86 -3.39
CA GLU A 128 21.47 -16.21 -2.95
C GLU A 128 20.58 -16.69 -4.10
N ILE A 129 20.68 -16.03 -5.26
CA ILE A 129 19.94 -16.40 -6.46
C ILE A 129 20.50 -17.70 -7.05
N ARG A 130 21.82 -17.82 -7.21
CA ARG A 130 22.43 -19.02 -7.82
C ARG A 130 22.26 -20.28 -6.98
N SER A 131 22.20 -20.12 -5.66
CA SER A 131 22.03 -21.24 -4.73
C SER A 131 20.56 -21.61 -4.49
N ALA A 132 19.61 -20.83 -5.02
CA ALA A 132 18.19 -21.11 -4.88
C ALA A 132 17.84 -22.42 -5.61
N ASN A 133 17.43 -23.43 -4.84
CA ASN A 133 17.04 -24.73 -5.38
C ASN A 133 16.07 -25.45 -4.45
N ASP A 134 14.85 -24.94 -4.33
CA ASP A 134 13.82 -25.54 -3.46
C ASP A 134 12.48 -25.68 -4.21
N ASP A 135 12.17 -26.91 -4.65
CA ASP A 135 10.90 -27.26 -5.31
C ASP A 135 9.70 -27.26 -4.35
N GLY A 136 9.95 -27.29 -3.04
CA GLY A 136 8.91 -27.18 -2.03
C GLY A 136 8.54 -25.73 -1.70
N LEU A 137 9.30 -24.74 -2.15
CA LEU A 137 9.03 -23.32 -1.97
C LEU A 137 8.51 -22.73 -3.29
N ARG A 138 7.25 -22.30 -3.31
CA ARG A 138 6.58 -21.72 -4.49
C ARG A 138 6.21 -20.26 -4.24
N MET A 139 6.38 -19.43 -5.26
CA MET A 139 6.28 -17.98 -5.19
C MET A 139 5.33 -17.48 -6.28
N ALA A 140 4.36 -16.66 -5.90
CA ALA A 140 3.44 -15.97 -6.81
C ALA A 140 3.46 -14.48 -6.53
N TYR A 141 3.58 -13.68 -7.60
CA TYR A 141 3.50 -12.23 -7.54
C TYR A 141 2.14 -11.77 -8.08
N VAL A 142 1.53 -10.81 -7.38
CA VAL A 142 0.31 -10.13 -7.82
C VAL A 142 0.72 -8.83 -8.49
N ASP A 143 0.46 -8.73 -9.80
CA ASP A 143 0.74 -7.52 -10.56
C ASP A 143 0.02 -6.30 -9.97
N HIS A 144 0.69 -5.16 -10.04
CA HIS A 144 0.16 -3.87 -9.66
C HIS A 144 -1.16 -3.58 -10.37
N ALA A 145 -2.20 -3.34 -9.58
CA ALA A 145 -3.52 -2.98 -10.05
C ALA A 145 -4.24 -2.16 -9.00
N ASP A 146 -4.76 -1.01 -9.37
CA ASP A 146 -5.74 -0.28 -8.57
C ASP A 146 -7.15 -0.49 -9.13
N SER A 147 -8.15 -0.15 -8.32
CA SER A 147 -9.53 -0.07 -8.75
C SER A 147 -10.35 0.78 -7.79
N ARG A 148 -11.36 1.47 -8.31
CA ARG A 148 -12.31 2.24 -7.50
C ARG A 148 -13.35 1.37 -6.78
N GLU A 149 -13.51 0.14 -7.26
CA GLU A 149 -14.39 -0.87 -6.67
C GLU A 149 -13.70 -2.24 -6.61
N PRO A 150 -14.06 -3.11 -5.65
CA PRO A 150 -13.46 -4.43 -5.54
C PRO A 150 -13.55 -5.23 -6.84
N ARG A 151 -12.39 -5.61 -7.38
CA ARG A 151 -12.34 -6.50 -8.54
C ARG A 151 -12.67 -7.94 -8.13
N LYS A 152 -13.43 -8.63 -8.99
CA LYS A 152 -13.74 -10.06 -8.83
C LYS A 152 -12.58 -10.98 -9.28
N THR A 153 -11.76 -10.51 -10.22
CA THR A 153 -10.64 -11.25 -10.81
C THR A 153 -9.41 -10.36 -10.88
N PHE A 154 -8.23 -10.98 -10.88
CA PHE A 154 -6.98 -10.26 -11.06
C PHE A 154 -6.93 -9.61 -12.44
N LEU A 155 -6.30 -8.43 -12.54
CA LEU A 155 -6.00 -7.80 -13.84
C LEU A 155 -5.16 -8.74 -14.72
N LYS A 156 -4.20 -9.42 -14.09
CA LYS A 156 -3.44 -10.52 -14.66
C LYS A 156 -3.33 -11.64 -13.61
N PRO A 157 -3.73 -12.88 -13.93
CA PRO A 157 -3.61 -13.99 -13.01
C PRO A 157 -2.15 -14.19 -12.53
N PRO A 158 -1.91 -14.37 -11.21
CA PRO A 158 -0.59 -14.66 -10.69
C PRO A 158 -0.03 -15.98 -11.24
N ALA A 159 1.25 -15.98 -11.61
CA ALA A 159 1.96 -17.19 -12.01
C ALA A 159 2.80 -17.70 -10.83
N TRP A 160 2.62 -18.97 -10.45
CA TRP A 160 3.43 -19.60 -9.42
C TRP A 160 4.72 -20.17 -10.02
N LYS A 161 5.84 -19.94 -9.33
CA LYS A 161 7.15 -20.46 -9.71
C LYS A 161 7.85 -21.09 -8.52
N ALA A 162 8.62 -22.16 -8.73
CA ALA A 162 9.51 -22.68 -7.71
C ALA A 162 10.64 -21.70 -7.38
N ALA A 163 11.19 -21.79 -6.17
CA ALA A 163 12.36 -21.01 -5.76
C ALA A 163 13.63 -21.54 -6.45
N LYS A 164 13.82 -21.06 -7.68
CA LYS A 164 14.94 -21.37 -8.59
C LYS A 164 15.65 -20.09 -9.04
N PRO A 165 16.86 -20.17 -9.63
CA PRO A 165 17.65 -18.98 -9.95
C PRO A 165 16.99 -18.04 -10.96
N ASP A 166 16.11 -18.54 -11.82
CA ASP A 166 15.36 -17.78 -12.82
C ASP A 166 14.12 -17.05 -12.26
N ALA A 167 13.74 -17.32 -11.01
CA ALA A 167 12.54 -16.75 -10.38
C ALA A 167 12.82 -15.93 -9.12
N VAL A 168 13.83 -16.32 -8.32
CA VAL A 168 14.09 -15.69 -7.01
C VAL A 168 14.54 -14.24 -7.13
N GLY A 169 15.33 -13.89 -8.15
CA GLY A 169 15.97 -12.58 -8.28
C GLY A 169 14.99 -11.41 -8.21
N SER A 170 13.86 -11.51 -8.92
CA SER A 170 12.83 -10.46 -8.99
C SER A 170 11.77 -10.56 -7.91
N PHE A 171 11.82 -11.54 -7.02
CA PHE A 171 10.81 -11.74 -5.97
C PHE A 171 11.15 -10.94 -4.70
N SER A 172 10.14 -10.62 -3.87
CA SER A 172 10.32 -9.95 -2.58
C SER A 172 11.41 -10.58 -1.73
N ALA A 173 12.46 -9.82 -1.42
CA ALA A 173 13.57 -10.28 -0.60
C ALA A 173 13.13 -10.60 0.84
N ALA A 174 12.32 -9.74 1.46
CA ALA A 174 11.83 -9.96 2.82
C ALA A 174 11.00 -11.25 2.91
N CYS A 175 10.09 -11.46 1.96
CA CYS A 175 9.23 -12.63 1.91
C CYS A 175 10.03 -13.92 1.60
N TYR A 176 10.92 -13.88 0.60
CA TYR A 176 11.77 -15.02 0.23
C TYR A 176 12.69 -15.43 1.39
N TYR A 177 13.40 -14.49 2.02
CA TYR A 177 14.34 -14.82 3.08
C TYR A 177 13.65 -15.32 4.36
N MET A 178 12.42 -14.85 4.65
CA MET A 178 11.57 -15.44 5.69
C MET A 178 11.30 -16.91 5.39
N ALA A 179 10.81 -17.19 4.18
CA ALA A 179 10.46 -18.54 3.77
C ALA A 179 11.66 -19.48 3.75
N ARG A 180 12.79 -19.02 3.20
CA ARG A 180 14.07 -19.74 3.19
C ARG A 180 14.49 -20.11 4.62
N GLU A 181 14.35 -19.20 5.58
CA GLU A 181 14.70 -19.46 6.97
C GLU A 181 13.77 -20.52 7.60
N LEU A 182 12.46 -20.42 7.41
CA LEU A 182 11.50 -21.44 7.87
C LEU A 182 11.78 -22.82 7.26
N ARG A 183 12.14 -22.84 5.98
CA ARG A 183 12.47 -24.07 5.23
C ARG A 183 13.73 -24.78 5.72
N LYS A 184 14.57 -24.14 6.55
CA LYS A 184 15.74 -24.81 7.16
C LYS A 184 15.31 -25.90 8.15
N THR A 185 14.25 -25.67 8.90
CA THR A 185 13.78 -26.58 9.97
C THR A 185 12.48 -27.29 9.62
N ASP A 186 11.63 -26.73 8.76
CA ASP A 186 10.39 -27.35 8.30
C ASP A 186 10.42 -27.60 6.78
N LYS A 187 10.24 -28.85 6.37
CA LYS A 187 10.22 -29.26 4.96
C LYS A 187 8.81 -29.39 4.37
N THR A 188 7.78 -28.95 5.09
CA THR A 188 6.42 -28.76 4.58
C THR A 188 6.44 -27.82 3.35
N PRO A 189 5.76 -28.15 2.23
CA PRO A 189 5.61 -27.22 1.12
C PRO A 189 5.16 -25.84 1.58
N LEU A 190 5.74 -24.79 1.00
CA LEU A 190 5.55 -23.41 1.41
C LEU A 190 5.22 -22.55 0.19
N GLY A 191 4.08 -21.89 0.21
CA GLY A 191 3.65 -20.92 -0.79
C GLY A 191 3.83 -19.50 -0.30
N LEU A 192 4.32 -18.60 -1.16
CA LEU A 192 4.40 -17.17 -0.92
C LEU A 192 3.56 -16.43 -1.96
N VAL A 193 2.59 -15.65 -1.51
CA VAL A 193 1.86 -14.69 -2.35
C VAL A 193 2.36 -13.29 -2.00
N HIS A 194 2.99 -12.64 -2.96
CA HIS A 194 3.56 -11.30 -2.81
C HIS A 194 2.65 -10.28 -3.49
N ALA A 195 2.08 -9.37 -2.70
CA ALA A 195 1.21 -8.28 -3.15
C ALA A 195 1.58 -6.98 -2.42
N SER A 196 2.49 -6.20 -2.99
CA SER A 196 2.94 -4.92 -2.43
C SER A 196 3.09 -3.89 -3.54
N TRP A 197 3.09 -2.60 -3.19
CA TRP A 197 3.36 -1.52 -4.15
C TRP A 197 4.08 -0.35 -3.47
N GLY A 198 5.27 -0.01 -3.93
CA GLY A 198 6.05 1.14 -3.48
C GLY A 198 5.28 2.45 -3.40
N GLY A 199 5.51 3.19 -2.31
CA GLY A 199 4.88 4.50 -2.07
C GLY A 199 3.47 4.44 -1.47
N SER A 200 2.84 3.26 -1.39
CA SER A 200 1.48 3.14 -0.87
C SER A 200 1.34 3.45 0.62
N ALA A 201 0.29 4.17 0.99
CA ALA A 201 -0.18 4.32 2.37
C ALA A 201 -1.12 3.16 2.76
N ILE A 202 -1.23 2.87 4.08
CA ILE A 202 -2.04 1.74 4.58
C ILE A 202 -3.52 1.83 4.20
N GLU A 203 -4.05 3.04 4.03
CA GLU A 203 -5.46 3.27 3.67
C GLU A 203 -5.84 2.66 2.32
N ALA A 204 -4.90 2.65 1.37
CA ALA A 204 -5.13 2.07 0.05
C ALA A 204 -5.34 0.54 0.14
N TRP A 205 -4.82 -0.12 1.18
CA TRP A 205 -4.84 -1.58 1.38
C TRP A 205 -6.02 -2.10 2.21
N LEU A 206 -6.84 -1.21 2.75
CA LEU A 206 -7.99 -1.56 3.58
C LEU A 206 -9.28 -1.55 2.78
N SER A 207 -10.18 -2.48 3.09
CA SER A 207 -11.53 -2.46 2.54
C SER A 207 -12.33 -1.22 2.99
N PRO A 208 -13.36 -0.79 2.24
CA PRO A 208 -14.24 0.30 2.67
C PRO A 208 -14.87 0.06 4.05
N ALA A 209 -15.16 -1.20 4.39
CA ALA A 209 -15.74 -1.56 5.69
C ALA A 209 -14.72 -1.43 6.83
N ALA A 210 -13.46 -1.80 6.59
CA ALA A 210 -12.41 -1.69 7.60
C ALA A 210 -11.98 -0.24 7.84
N LEU A 211 -11.91 0.59 6.79
CA LEU A 211 -11.65 2.02 6.95
C LEU A 211 -12.74 2.73 7.76
N ARG A 212 -14.02 2.41 7.54
CA ARG A 212 -15.10 2.95 8.37
C ARG A 212 -14.98 2.55 9.84
N LYS A 213 -14.48 1.35 10.15
CA LYS A 213 -14.23 0.91 11.53
C LYS A 213 -13.03 1.62 12.15
N ALA A 214 -12.00 1.91 11.36
CA ALA A 214 -10.83 2.66 11.81
C ALA A 214 -11.18 4.11 12.21
N GLY A 215 -12.28 4.67 11.66
CA GLY A 215 -12.80 6.00 11.96
C GLY A 215 -12.33 7.07 10.96
N ASP A 216 -13.08 8.16 10.83
CA ASP A 216 -12.76 9.35 10.01
C ASP A 216 -12.70 9.19 8.48
N TYR A 217 -13.02 8.02 7.91
CA TYR A 217 -12.97 7.78 6.45
C TYR A 217 -14.33 7.78 5.72
N ASP A 218 -15.46 8.03 6.40
CA ASP A 218 -16.80 7.93 5.81
C ASP A 218 -16.98 8.83 4.57
N ASN A 219 -16.46 10.06 4.62
CA ASN A 219 -16.59 11.02 3.52
C ASN A 219 -15.76 10.60 2.30
N ASP A 220 -14.54 10.11 2.51
CA ASP A 220 -13.66 9.67 1.44
C ASP A 220 -14.21 8.41 0.78
N ILE A 221 -14.67 7.44 1.57
CA ILE A 221 -15.31 6.24 1.05
C ILE A 221 -16.60 6.57 0.30
N ALA A 222 -17.46 7.43 0.83
CA ALA A 222 -18.68 7.85 0.13
C ALA A 222 -18.36 8.55 -1.22
N THR A 223 -17.24 9.28 -1.27
CA THR A 223 -16.76 9.95 -2.49
C THR A 223 -16.16 8.95 -3.48
N LEU A 224 -15.39 7.96 -3.02
CA LEU A 224 -14.89 6.86 -3.85
C LEU A 224 -16.05 6.05 -4.47
N GLU A 225 -17.02 5.65 -3.65
CA GLU A 225 -18.20 4.91 -4.10
C GLU A 225 -19.06 5.73 -5.07
N LEU A 226 -19.20 7.05 -4.85
CA LEU A 226 -19.85 7.95 -5.80
C LEU A 226 -19.09 7.95 -7.14
N SER A 227 -17.76 7.89 -7.11
CA SER A 227 -16.93 7.93 -8.32
C SER A 227 -17.10 6.72 -9.24
N VAL A 228 -17.63 5.61 -8.71
CA VAL A 228 -18.03 4.42 -9.48
C VAL A 228 -19.40 4.61 -10.13
N ARG A 229 -20.35 5.24 -9.42
CA ARG A 229 -21.75 5.41 -9.85
C ARG A 229 -21.98 6.62 -10.76
N ASP A 230 -21.33 7.74 -10.43
CA ASP A 230 -21.44 9.04 -11.11
C ASP A 230 -20.10 9.77 -10.97
N ARG A 231 -19.21 9.52 -11.93
CA ARG A 231 -17.87 10.13 -11.98
C ARG A 231 -17.95 11.67 -11.97
N PRO A 232 -18.72 12.35 -12.84
CA PRO A 232 -18.83 13.80 -12.79
C PRO A 232 -19.28 14.35 -11.43
N ALA A 233 -20.21 13.70 -10.73
CA ALA A 233 -20.62 14.14 -9.39
C ALA A 233 -19.50 13.97 -8.36
N ALA A 234 -18.74 12.90 -8.43
CA ALA A 234 -17.59 12.69 -7.55
C ALA A 234 -16.49 13.73 -7.76
N GLU A 235 -16.17 14.06 -9.02
CA GLU A 235 -15.18 15.10 -9.36
C GLU A 235 -15.64 16.50 -8.90
N ARG A 236 -16.94 16.81 -9.01
CA ARG A 236 -17.51 18.04 -8.44
C ARG A 236 -17.35 18.08 -6.92
N ARG A 237 -17.73 17.00 -6.24
CA ARG A 237 -17.59 16.87 -4.77
C ARG A 237 -16.13 17.02 -4.36
N TRP A 238 -15.21 16.39 -5.07
CA TRP A 238 -13.78 16.50 -4.83
C TRP A 238 -13.25 17.92 -5.04
N GLY A 239 -13.71 18.60 -6.10
CA GLY A 239 -13.43 20.01 -6.32
C GLY A 239 -13.85 20.88 -5.13
N GLU A 240 -15.01 20.63 -4.53
CA GLU A 240 -15.43 21.33 -3.30
C GLU A 240 -14.54 21.00 -2.10
N THR A 241 -14.01 19.78 -1.97
CA THR A 241 -13.04 19.42 -0.93
C THR A 241 -11.75 20.24 -1.06
N ILE A 242 -11.20 20.36 -2.28
CA ILE A 242 -10.01 21.17 -2.52
C ILE A 242 -10.27 22.65 -2.21
N LYS A 243 -11.43 23.18 -2.60
CA LYS A 243 -11.82 24.55 -2.25
C LYS A 243 -11.92 24.75 -0.75
N ALA A 244 -12.59 23.85 -0.02
CA ALA A 244 -12.74 23.95 1.42
C ALA A 244 -11.39 23.91 2.15
N TRP A 245 -10.49 23.02 1.72
CA TRP A 245 -9.12 22.96 2.22
C TRP A 245 -8.37 24.27 1.98
N TRP A 246 -8.45 24.82 0.75
CA TRP A 246 -7.78 26.06 0.41
C TRP A 246 -8.36 27.24 1.21
N SER A 247 -9.69 27.35 1.27
CA SER A 247 -10.41 28.40 2.01
C SER A 247 -10.04 28.41 3.49
N LEU A 248 -9.92 27.24 4.14
CA LEU A 248 -9.51 27.15 5.54
C LEU A 248 -8.13 27.78 5.79
N ARG A 249 -7.20 27.63 4.84
CA ARG A 249 -5.85 28.22 4.90
C ARG A 249 -5.81 29.71 4.60
N HIS A 250 -6.83 30.22 3.92
CA HIS A 250 -6.94 31.61 3.49
C HIS A 250 -8.04 32.34 4.26
N ASN A 251 -8.07 32.17 5.59
CA ASN A 251 -8.98 32.87 6.49
C ASN A 251 -10.47 32.74 6.11
N GLY A 252 -10.88 31.60 5.57
CA GLY A 252 -12.26 31.33 5.17
C GLY A 252 -12.70 32.01 3.87
N ALA A 253 -11.77 32.38 2.98
CA ALA A 253 -12.10 33.03 1.71
C ALA A 253 -13.11 32.20 0.87
N ALA A 254 -14.21 32.83 0.45
CA ALA A 254 -15.30 32.18 -0.29
C ALA A 254 -15.01 31.98 -1.79
N SER A 255 -13.93 32.56 -2.31
CA SER A 255 -13.49 32.44 -3.70
C SER A 255 -11.97 32.45 -3.74
N GLY A 256 -11.39 31.86 -4.79
CA GLY A 256 -9.96 31.66 -4.86
C GLY A 256 -9.45 31.39 -6.27
N PRO A 257 -8.27 30.75 -6.39
CA PRO A 257 -7.63 30.43 -7.68
C PRO A 257 -8.55 29.73 -8.68
N TRP A 258 -9.45 28.86 -8.23
CA TRP A 258 -10.42 28.16 -9.10
C TRP A 258 -11.42 29.10 -9.80
N ASN A 259 -11.58 30.34 -9.33
CA ASN A 259 -12.36 31.39 -9.98
C ASN A 259 -11.51 32.34 -10.85
N GLY A 260 -10.18 32.14 -10.89
CA GLY A 260 -9.22 33.02 -11.53
C GLY A 260 -8.83 34.24 -10.70
N LEU A 261 -9.07 34.21 -9.39
CA LEU A 261 -8.63 35.24 -8.47
C LEU A 261 -7.18 34.99 -8.04
N GLY A 262 -6.45 36.06 -7.76
CA GLY A 262 -5.03 36.03 -7.37
C GLY A 262 -4.13 36.77 -8.36
N ASP A 263 -2.84 36.82 -8.02
CA ASP A 263 -1.82 37.49 -8.81
C ASP A 263 -1.17 36.48 -9.77
N TRP A 264 -1.62 36.51 -11.02
CA TRP A 264 -1.21 35.55 -12.04
C TRP A 264 -0.02 36.05 -12.87
N THR A 265 1.01 35.21 -12.99
CA THR A 265 2.20 35.46 -13.81
C THR A 265 2.11 34.66 -15.11
N PRO A 266 2.49 35.21 -16.29
CA PRO A 266 2.56 34.41 -17.53
C PRO A 266 3.47 33.20 -17.37
N ALA A 267 2.98 32.01 -17.74
CA ALA A 267 3.77 30.79 -17.74
C ALA A 267 4.51 30.64 -19.08
N PRO A 268 5.68 29.98 -19.13
CA PRO A 268 6.35 29.64 -20.38
C PRO A 268 5.45 28.81 -21.30
N GLN A 269 5.57 28.98 -22.62
CA GLN A 269 4.69 28.33 -23.60
C GLN A 269 4.67 26.79 -23.47
N GLY A 270 5.80 26.19 -23.09
CA GLY A 270 5.92 24.75 -22.91
C GLY A 270 5.34 24.23 -21.58
N LEU A 271 5.01 25.10 -20.63
CA LEU A 271 4.87 24.78 -19.21
C LEU A 271 6.10 24.00 -18.76
N GLY A 272 6.12 22.67 -18.81
CA GLY A 272 7.34 21.91 -18.55
C GLY A 272 7.66 21.83 -17.06
N VAL A 273 8.92 21.54 -16.75
CA VAL A 273 9.46 21.47 -15.38
C VAL A 273 9.62 22.90 -14.84
N TRP A 274 8.93 23.25 -13.75
CA TRP A 274 8.88 24.64 -13.29
C TRP A 274 10.19 25.13 -12.66
N GLU A 275 11.02 24.22 -12.17
CA GLU A 275 12.36 24.50 -11.63
C GLU A 275 13.28 25.03 -12.74
N ALA A 276 13.01 24.65 -13.99
CA ALA A 276 13.77 25.06 -15.16
C ALA A 276 13.29 26.39 -15.77
N TRP A 277 12.30 27.07 -15.20
CA TRP A 277 11.76 28.32 -15.76
C TRP A 277 12.65 29.55 -15.52
N GLY A 278 13.66 29.43 -14.66
CA GLY A 278 14.47 30.56 -14.23
C GLY A 278 13.73 31.53 -13.31
N ALA A 279 12.56 31.13 -12.77
CA ALA A 279 11.83 31.89 -11.77
C ALA A 279 12.41 31.58 -10.37
N PRO A 280 12.99 32.56 -9.65
CA PRO A 280 13.67 32.29 -8.37
C PRO A 280 12.79 31.61 -7.31
N ALA A 281 11.49 31.92 -7.29
CA ALA A 281 10.54 31.32 -6.35
C ALA A 281 10.25 29.83 -6.63
N LEU A 282 10.60 29.32 -7.81
CA LEU A 282 10.31 27.96 -8.25
C LEU A 282 11.57 27.08 -8.42
N ALA A 283 12.78 27.63 -8.26
CA ALA A 283 14.03 26.92 -8.55
C ALA A 283 14.22 25.62 -7.75
N ASP A 284 13.72 25.58 -6.51
CA ASP A 284 13.77 24.42 -5.59
C ASP A 284 12.39 24.19 -4.91
N PHE A 285 11.30 24.49 -5.62
CA PHE A 285 9.97 24.53 -5.02
C PHE A 285 9.20 23.21 -5.15
N ASN A 286 9.15 22.44 -4.06
CA ASN A 286 8.13 21.39 -3.91
C ASN A 286 6.88 21.97 -3.23
N GLY A 287 5.75 21.95 -3.91
CA GLY A 287 4.48 22.43 -3.37
C GLY A 287 3.40 22.47 -4.45
N MET A 288 2.39 23.31 -4.24
CA MET A 288 1.30 23.44 -5.19
C MET A 288 1.46 24.70 -6.04
N VAL A 289 1.27 24.57 -7.34
CA VAL A 289 1.18 25.69 -8.29
C VAL A 289 -0.16 25.61 -8.99
N TRP A 290 -0.88 26.73 -8.99
CA TRP A 290 -2.11 26.87 -9.73
C TRP A 290 -1.79 27.39 -11.14
N PHE A 291 -2.42 26.80 -12.14
CA PHE A 291 -2.32 27.16 -13.54
C PHE A 291 -3.68 27.59 -14.06
N GLU A 292 -3.70 28.55 -14.98
CA GLU A 292 -4.92 29.03 -15.57
C GLU A 292 -4.78 29.36 -17.05
N THR A 293 -5.82 29.07 -17.81
CA THR A 293 -6.04 29.54 -19.18
C THR A 293 -7.52 29.84 -19.42
N SER A 294 -7.85 30.40 -20.57
CA SER A 294 -9.24 30.66 -20.98
C SER A 294 -9.44 30.42 -22.46
N ILE A 295 -10.65 30.00 -22.81
CA ILE A 295 -11.11 29.79 -24.19
C ILE A 295 -12.45 30.52 -24.39
N THR A 296 -12.75 30.91 -25.63
CA THR A 296 -14.04 31.52 -25.98
C THR A 296 -14.84 30.56 -26.84
N LEU A 297 -16.08 30.28 -26.42
CA LEU A 297 -16.98 29.36 -27.11
C LEU A 297 -18.18 30.10 -27.69
N THR A 298 -18.63 29.67 -28.87
CA THR A 298 -19.96 30.04 -29.36
C THR A 298 -21.05 29.36 -28.54
N ALA A 299 -22.28 29.88 -28.62
CA ALA A 299 -23.43 29.26 -27.96
C ALA A 299 -23.70 27.82 -28.44
N ALA A 300 -23.32 27.47 -29.68
CA ALA A 300 -23.44 26.10 -30.18
C ALA A 300 -22.40 25.18 -29.53
N GLN A 301 -21.14 25.62 -29.48
CA GLN A 301 -20.03 24.84 -28.91
C GLN A 301 -20.21 24.57 -27.40
N ALA A 302 -20.83 25.50 -26.66
CA ALA A 302 -21.01 25.37 -25.21
C ALA A 302 -22.16 24.43 -24.77
N LYS A 303 -23.04 23.98 -25.68
CA LYS A 303 -24.24 23.20 -25.32
C LYS A 303 -23.94 21.75 -24.95
N GLY A 304 -22.92 21.15 -25.56
CA GLY A 304 -22.63 19.73 -25.46
C GLY A 304 -21.73 19.36 -24.29
N ALA A 305 -21.62 18.05 -24.03
CA ALA A 305 -20.49 17.52 -23.29
C ALA A 305 -19.20 17.68 -24.10
N ALA A 306 -18.06 17.69 -23.42
CA ALA A 306 -16.75 17.81 -24.02
C ALA A 306 -15.73 16.95 -23.26
N SER A 307 -14.50 16.89 -23.76
CA SER A 307 -13.35 16.30 -23.08
C SER A 307 -12.27 17.36 -22.92
N LEU A 308 -11.64 17.42 -21.75
CA LEU A 308 -10.57 18.36 -21.44
C LEU A 308 -9.24 17.60 -21.35
N GLU A 309 -8.34 17.86 -22.29
CA GLU A 309 -7.00 17.31 -22.32
C GLU A 309 -6.01 18.34 -21.75
N ILE A 310 -5.42 18.05 -20.58
CA ILE A 310 -4.45 18.96 -19.93
C ILE A 310 -3.02 18.42 -19.94
N GLY A 311 -2.79 17.28 -20.58
CA GLY A 311 -1.48 16.66 -20.69
C GLY A 311 -1.04 15.99 -19.38
N MET A 312 0.28 15.88 -19.20
CA MET A 312 0.85 15.38 -17.94
C MET A 312 1.04 16.54 -16.96
N VAL A 313 0.97 16.18 -15.69
CA VAL A 313 1.22 16.97 -14.49
C VAL A 313 1.95 16.04 -13.53
N ASP A 314 2.92 16.56 -12.80
CA ASP A 314 3.91 15.76 -12.07
C ASP A 314 3.31 14.76 -11.06
N GLU A 315 2.80 15.17 -9.90
CA GLU A 315 2.21 14.18 -8.99
C GLU A 315 0.71 14.12 -9.09
N VAL A 316 0.03 15.21 -8.70
CA VAL A 316 -1.41 15.23 -8.52
C VAL A 316 -1.96 16.49 -9.16
N ASP A 317 -3.12 16.37 -9.81
CA ASP A 317 -3.89 17.54 -10.17
C ASP A 317 -5.31 17.52 -9.59
N THR A 318 -5.89 18.72 -9.49
CA THR A 318 -7.34 18.90 -9.53
C THR A 318 -7.66 20.02 -10.53
N THR A 319 -8.59 19.74 -11.43
CA THR A 319 -8.90 20.60 -12.56
C THR A 319 -10.32 21.14 -12.46
N PHE A 320 -10.45 22.43 -12.71
CA PHE A 320 -11.69 23.19 -12.63
C PHE A 320 -12.02 23.83 -13.97
N VAL A 321 -13.31 23.82 -14.35
CA VAL A 321 -13.85 24.60 -15.45
C VAL A 321 -14.91 25.53 -14.91
N ASN A 322 -14.72 26.84 -15.09
CA ASN A 322 -15.59 27.88 -14.53
C ASN A 322 -15.82 27.73 -13.02
N GLY A 323 -14.80 27.26 -12.29
CA GLY A 323 -14.87 26.99 -10.85
C GLY A 323 -15.53 25.67 -10.46
N VAL A 324 -15.99 24.84 -11.40
CA VAL A 324 -16.56 23.51 -11.13
C VAL A 324 -15.45 22.47 -11.27
N GLY A 325 -15.26 21.60 -10.28
CA GLY A 325 -14.32 20.47 -10.37
C GLY A 325 -14.76 19.48 -11.46
N VAL A 326 -13.86 19.17 -12.40
CA VAL A 326 -14.13 18.28 -13.53
C VAL A 326 -13.20 17.07 -13.59
N GLY A 327 -12.11 17.07 -12.83
CA GLY A 327 -11.15 15.98 -12.85
C GLY A 327 -10.08 16.08 -11.77
N SER A 328 -9.59 14.92 -11.34
CA SER A 328 -8.39 14.78 -10.53
C SER A 328 -7.74 13.42 -10.80
N THR A 329 -6.42 13.44 -11.01
CA THR A 329 -5.59 12.26 -11.29
C THR A 329 -4.26 12.38 -10.57
N SER A 330 -3.65 11.23 -10.28
CA SER A 330 -2.26 11.17 -9.84
C SER A 330 -1.37 10.33 -10.77
N GLY A 331 -0.07 10.58 -10.70
CA GLY A 331 0.99 9.90 -11.45
C GLY A 331 1.62 10.76 -12.55
N ALA A 332 2.95 10.89 -12.48
CA ALA A 332 3.79 11.66 -13.40
C ALA A 332 3.68 11.20 -14.86
N GLY A 333 3.56 9.89 -15.07
CA GLY A 333 3.43 9.30 -16.40
C GLY A 333 2.03 9.39 -17.01
N THR A 334 1.04 9.92 -16.29
CA THR A 334 -0.37 9.82 -16.69
C THR A 334 -0.81 11.06 -17.48
N VAL A 335 -1.18 10.85 -18.74
CA VAL A 335 -1.86 11.86 -19.56
C VAL A 335 -3.29 12.03 -19.05
N ARG A 336 -3.67 13.27 -18.75
CA ARG A 336 -4.96 13.60 -18.14
C ARG A 336 -5.99 14.04 -19.18
N VAL A 337 -7.10 13.33 -19.18
CA VAL A 337 -8.25 13.56 -20.06
C VAL A 337 -9.52 13.49 -19.21
N TYR A 338 -10.24 14.61 -19.10
CA TYR A 338 -11.38 14.72 -18.20
C TYR A 338 -12.70 14.93 -18.93
N PRO A 339 -13.75 14.14 -18.63
CA PRO A 339 -15.06 14.40 -19.17
C PRO A 339 -15.63 15.69 -18.58
N VAL A 340 -16.05 16.60 -19.45
CA VAL A 340 -16.74 17.84 -19.08
C VAL A 340 -18.22 17.67 -19.37
N ALA A 341 -19.03 17.60 -18.32
CA ALA A 341 -20.48 17.40 -18.44
C ALA A 341 -21.16 18.59 -19.13
N ALA A 342 -22.23 18.31 -19.89
CA ALA A 342 -23.07 19.35 -20.47
C ALA A 342 -23.58 20.31 -19.38
N GLY A 343 -23.59 21.61 -19.68
CA GLY A 343 -23.92 22.67 -18.72
C GLY A 343 -22.75 23.20 -17.89
N THR A 344 -21.57 22.58 -17.96
CA THR A 344 -20.34 23.11 -17.31
C THR A 344 -19.73 24.28 -18.12
N LEU A 345 -19.85 24.20 -19.45
CA LEU A 345 -19.40 25.22 -20.39
C LEU A 345 -20.51 26.28 -20.62
N LYS A 346 -20.09 27.50 -20.92
CA LYS A 346 -20.99 28.63 -21.25
C LYS A 346 -20.59 29.30 -22.57
N ALA A 347 -21.53 29.97 -23.22
CA ALA A 347 -21.20 30.84 -24.34
C ALA A 347 -20.27 31.98 -23.87
N GLY A 348 -19.32 32.37 -24.71
CA GLY A 348 -18.30 33.34 -24.36
C GLY A 348 -17.10 32.71 -23.63
N ALA A 349 -16.49 33.47 -22.72
CA ALA A 349 -15.27 33.06 -22.03
C ALA A 349 -15.52 31.92 -21.04
N ASN A 350 -14.72 30.86 -21.14
CA ASN A 350 -14.64 29.75 -20.20
C ASN A 350 -13.23 29.69 -19.63
N ARG A 351 -13.16 29.58 -18.30
CA ARG A 351 -11.90 29.55 -17.57
C ARG A 351 -11.56 28.10 -17.20
N ILE A 352 -10.31 27.71 -17.43
CA ILE A 352 -9.76 26.42 -17.00
C ILE A 352 -8.68 26.69 -15.98
N VAL A 353 -8.77 26.05 -14.82
CA VAL A 353 -7.78 26.15 -13.74
C VAL A 353 -7.32 24.75 -13.36
N VAL A 354 -6.01 24.57 -13.17
CA VAL A 354 -5.41 23.31 -12.75
C VAL A 354 -4.58 23.58 -11.50
N SER A 355 -4.87 22.94 -10.38
CA SER A 355 -3.92 22.87 -9.26
C SER A 355 -2.98 21.71 -9.51
N ALA A 356 -1.68 21.96 -9.60
CA ALA A 356 -0.65 20.94 -9.75
C ALA A 356 0.18 20.85 -8.47
N LEU A 357 0.23 19.68 -7.86
CA LEU A 357 1.07 19.40 -6.69
C LEU A 357 2.30 18.61 -7.12
N ASP A 358 3.43 18.99 -6.55
CA ASP A 358 4.66 18.20 -6.46
C ASP A 358 5.14 18.20 -5.00
N THR A 359 5.62 17.06 -4.51
CA THR A 359 6.14 16.89 -3.15
C THR A 359 7.65 16.58 -3.15
N TYR A 360 8.22 16.18 -4.29
CA TYR A 360 9.64 15.85 -4.39
C TYR A 360 10.21 15.99 -5.82
N ALA A 361 11.41 16.58 -5.90
CA ALA A 361 12.20 16.76 -7.11
C ALA A 361 11.64 17.80 -8.09
N ASN A 362 11.06 17.38 -9.20
CA ASN A 362 10.77 18.26 -10.34
C ASN A 362 9.26 18.36 -10.57
N GLY A 363 8.66 19.51 -10.29
CA GLY A 363 7.24 19.73 -10.50
C GLY A 363 6.87 20.34 -11.85
N GLY A 364 5.57 20.35 -12.14
CA GLY A 364 5.01 21.10 -13.27
C GLY A 364 4.01 20.35 -14.14
N MET A 365 3.62 21.00 -15.23
CA MET A 365 2.75 20.44 -16.27
C MET A 365 3.58 20.19 -17.52
N TYR A 366 4.16 19.00 -17.66
CA TYR A 366 5.12 18.69 -18.73
C TYR A 366 4.56 17.69 -19.77
N GLY A 367 5.43 17.27 -20.69
CA GLY A 367 5.11 16.39 -21.81
C GLY A 367 4.70 17.14 -23.09
N GLU A 368 4.90 16.48 -24.24
CA GLU A 368 4.64 17.04 -25.57
C GLU A 368 3.16 16.99 -25.99
N THR A 369 2.28 16.48 -25.14
CA THR A 369 0.85 16.31 -25.48
C THR A 369 0.18 17.67 -25.64
N ALA A 370 -0.38 17.91 -26.83
CA ALA A 370 -1.15 19.13 -27.11
C ALA A 370 -2.38 19.20 -26.19
N ARG A 371 -2.54 20.33 -25.48
CA ARG A 371 -3.64 20.57 -24.54
C ARG A 371 -4.82 21.21 -25.25
N ALA A 372 -6.02 20.68 -25.07
CA ALA A 372 -7.21 21.14 -25.79
C ALA A 372 -8.51 20.85 -25.03
N LEU A 373 -9.53 21.68 -25.27
CA LEU A 373 -10.91 21.24 -25.11
C LEU A 373 -11.34 20.57 -26.41
N VAL A 374 -11.79 19.32 -26.32
CA VAL A 374 -12.32 18.53 -27.44
C VAL A 374 -13.84 18.47 -27.34
N LEU A 375 -14.53 19.06 -28.31
CA LEU A 375 -15.99 19.06 -28.36
C LEU A 375 -16.52 17.71 -28.87
N ALA A 376 -17.81 17.46 -28.67
CA ALA A 376 -18.46 16.21 -29.08
C ALA A 376 -18.36 15.89 -30.58
N ASP A 377 -18.17 16.90 -31.43
CA ASP A 377 -17.97 16.74 -32.89
C ASP A 377 -16.50 16.50 -33.29
N GLY A 378 -15.60 16.40 -32.31
CA GLY A 378 -14.16 16.23 -32.51
C GLY A 378 -13.39 17.53 -32.72
N THR A 379 -14.06 18.69 -32.73
CA THR A 379 -13.39 20.00 -32.80
C THR A 379 -12.45 20.16 -31.60
N ARG A 380 -11.18 20.45 -31.87
CA ARG A 380 -10.15 20.69 -30.85
C ARG A 380 -9.90 22.19 -30.73
N ILE A 381 -10.12 22.72 -29.52
CA ILE A 381 -9.86 24.12 -29.17
C ILE A 381 -8.60 24.14 -28.29
N PRO A 382 -7.46 24.63 -28.81
CA PRO A 382 -6.20 24.60 -28.07
C PRO A 382 -6.25 25.41 -26.77
N LEU A 383 -5.61 24.89 -25.73
CA LEU A 383 -5.40 25.59 -24.46
C LEU A 383 -4.02 26.26 -24.48
N THR A 384 -4.00 27.57 -24.69
CA THR A 384 -2.77 28.37 -24.83
C THR A 384 -2.75 29.52 -23.81
N ALA A 385 -1.68 30.33 -23.80
CA ALA A 385 -1.56 31.52 -22.94
C ALA A 385 -1.78 31.22 -21.44
N TRP A 386 -1.12 30.18 -20.95
CA TRP A 386 -1.18 29.80 -19.55
C TRP A 386 -0.55 30.85 -18.65
N ARG A 387 -1.12 30.97 -17.45
CA ARG A 387 -0.59 31.75 -16.34
C ARG A 387 -0.51 30.88 -15.11
N TYR A 388 0.33 31.24 -14.15
CA TYR A 388 0.50 30.51 -12.91
C TYR A 388 0.49 31.43 -11.69
N GLN A 389 0.15 30.87 -10.54
CA GLN A 389 0.39 31.46 -9.23
C GLN A 389 0.86 30.37 -8.25
N VAL A 390 1.80 30.71 -7.38
CA VAL A 390 2.41 29.76 -6.44
C VAL A 390 1.60 29.75 -5.15
N GLU A 391 1.19 28.57 -4.70
CA GLU A 391 0.53 28.40 -3.40
C GLU A 391 1.58 28.55 -2.27
N PRO A 392 1.39 29.44 -1.30
CA PRO A 392 2.33 29.59 -0.19
C PRO A 392 2.53 28.27 0.57
N LYS A 393 3.78 27.89 0.82
CA LYS A 393 4.09 26.72 1.67
C LYS A 393 3.61 27.00 3.09
N THR A 394 2.57 26.29 3.49
CA THR A 394 2.01 26.32 4.85
C THR A 394 1.98 24.89 5.39
N THR A 395 1.75 24.72 6.70
CA THR A 395 1.75 23.39 7.32
C THR A 395 0.65 22.48 6.77
N GLY A 396 1.03 21.26 6.41
CA GLY A 396 0.14 20.20 5.90
C GLY A 396 0.02 20.20 4.37
N GLU A 397 -0.13 19.03 3.79
CA GLU A 397 -0.33 18.86 2.34
C GLU A 397 -1.79 19.12 1.92
N PRO A 398 -2.05 19.40 0.63
CA PRO A 398 -3.40 19.30 0.09
C PRO A 398 -3.93 17.87 0.21
N PRO A 399 -5.25 17.69 0.40
CA PRO A 399 -5.83 16.37 0.48
C PRO A 399 -5.70 15.69 -0.88
N ARG A 400 -5.53 14.37 -0.87
CA ARG A 400 -5.46 13.55 -2.09
C ARG A 400 -6.82 12.92 -2.39
N ALA A 401 -7.13 12.77 -3.67
CA ALA A 401 -8.42 12.23 -4.08
C ALA A 401 -8.61 10.81 -3.52
N PRO A 402 -9.82 10.41 -3.11
CA PRO A 402 -10.08 9.07 -2.58
C PRO A 402 -9.69 7.93 -3.52
N TRP A 403 -9.62 8.20 -4.83
CA TRP A 403 -9.20 7.27 -5.88
C TRP A 403 -7.74 7.41 -6.30
N ASP A 404 -6.92 8.15 -5.56
CA ASP A 404 -5.47 8.13 -5.76
C ASP A 404 -4.94 6.69 -5.59
N THR A 405 -4.10 6.25 -6.53
CA THR A 405 -3.63 4.86 -6.59
C THR A 405 -2.91 4.43 -5.31
N LEU A 406 -2.02 5.27 -4.75
CA LEU A 406 -1.12 4.88 -3.67
C LEU A 406 -1.51 5.47 -2.31
N SER A 407 -2.12 6.65 -2.33
CA SER A 407 -2.46 7.43 -1.14
C SER A 407 -3.97 7.63 -0.98
N GLY A 408 -4.78 7.04 -1.87
CA GLY A 408 -6.23 7.03 -1.75
C GLY A 408 -6.73 6.00 -0.74
N VAL A 409 -8.04 5.76 -0.75
CA VAL A 409 -8.71 4.81 0.13
C VAL A 409 -9.13 3.57 -0.64
N SER A 410 -8.82 2.39 -0.13
CA SER A 410 -9.21 1.08 -0.70
C SER A 410 -8.78 0.76 -2.14
N THR A 411 -8.02 1.62 -2.82
CA THR A 411 -7.69 1.47 -4.24
C THR A 411 -6.87 0.21 -4.53
N LEU A 412 -5.87 -0.08 -3.70
CA LEU A 412 -5.02 -1.27 -3.82
C LEU A 412 -5.68 -2.52 -3.22
N TYR A 413 -6.48 -2.38 -2.16
CA TYR A 413 -7.35 -3.45 -1.70
C TYR A 413 -8.23 -3.93 -2.84
N ASN A 414 -8.92 -3.01 -3.49
CA ASN A 414 -9.87 -3.29 -4.55
C ASN A 414 -9.20 -3.95 -5.77
N GLY A 415 -8.00 -3.49 -6.13
CA GLY A 415 -7.29 -3.96 -7.33
C GLY A 415 -6.44 -5.22 -7.12
N MET A 416 -5.82 -5.37 -5.94
CA MET A 416 -4.83 -6.43 -5.68
C MET A 416 -5.30 -7.48 -4.67
N LEU A 417 -5.98 -7.09 -3.58
CA LEU A 417 -6.33 -8.02 -2.49
C LEU A 417 -7.73 -8.62 -2.65
N ALA A 418 -8.72 -7.83 -3.04
CA ALA A 418 -10.10 -8.30 -3.23
C ALA A 418 -10.20 -9.47 -4.24
N PRO A 419 -9.45 -9.49 -5.37
CA PRO A 419 -9.44 -10.63 -6.28
C PRO A 419 -8.93 -11.95 -5.69
N MET A 420 -8.23 -11.92 -4.56
CA MET A 420 -7.79 -13.13 -3.86
C MET A 420 -8.96 -13.89 -3.24
N GLY A 421 -10.12 -13.23 -3.03
CA GLY A 421 -11.30 -13.85 -2.44
C GLY A 421 -11.00 -14.56 -1.11
N PRO A 422 -11.65 -15.71 -0.86
CA PRO A 422 -11.46 -16.48 0.37
C PRO A 422 -10.24 -17.41 0.33
N TYR A 423 -9.23 -17.16 -0.51
CA TYR A 423 -8.03 -17.99 -0.54
C TYR A 423 -7.40 -18.08 0.86
N ALA A 424 -7.16 -19.29 1.33
CA ALA A 424 -6.73 -19.52 2.71
C ALA A 424 -5.22 -19.33 2.86
N PHE A 425 -4.82 -18.63 3.92
CA PHE A 425 -3.42 -18.39 4.26
C PHE A 425 -3.09 -18.96 5.65
N LYS A 426 -1.87 -19.45 5.82
CA LYS A 426 -1.27 -19.78 7.12
C LYS A 426 -1.02 -18.52 7.93
N GLY A 427 -0.55 -17.44 7.30
CA GLY A 427 -0.09 -16.22 7.97
C GLY A 427 0.02 -15.01 7.04
N PHE A 428 0.13 -13.84 7.64
CA PHE A 428 0.25 -12.55 6.95
C PHE A 428 1.53 -11.82 7.40
N ALA A 429 2.35 -11.37 6.46
CA ALA A 429 3.53 -10.55 6.70
C ALA A 429 3.34 -9.15 6.09
N TRP A 430 3.53 -8.12 6.90
CA TRP A 430 3.30 -6.71 6.56
C TRP A 430 4.56 -5.89 6.75
N TYR A 431 5.00 -5.20 5.70
CA TYR A 431 6.13 -4.25 5.77
C TYR A 431 5.77 -2.95 5.04
N GLN A 432 5.27 -2.00 5.83
CA GLN A 432 4.83 -0.69 5.38
C GLN A 432 4.81 0.29 6.56
N GLY A 433 4.86 1.58 6.25
CA GLY A 433 4.57 2.65 7.20
C GLY A 433 5.24 3.97 6.83
N GLU A 434 6.22 3.94 5.92
CA GLU A 434 7.02 5.10 5.52
C GLU A 434 6.11 6.21 4.93
N SER A 435 5.13 5.84 4.11
CA SER A 435 4.12 6.77 3.55
C SER A 435 3.07 7.26 4.56
N ASN A 436 3.11 6.79 5.81
CA ASN A 436 2.22 7.20 6.89
C ASN A 436 2.94 7.97 8.01
N THR A 437 4.23 8.29 7.82
CA THR A 437 5.03 9.03 8.81
C THR A 437 4.43 10.40 9.14
N GLY A 438 3.80 11.10 8.19
CA GLY A 438 3.05 12.33 8.45
C GLY A 438 1.69 12.15 9.17
N ARG A 439 1.23 10.92 9.40
CA ARG A 439 -0.10 10.56 9.93
C ARG A 439 -0.04 9.40 10.94
N ALA A 440 1.02 9.37 11.75
CA ALA A 440 1.31 8.24 12.64
C ALA A 440 0.20 7.93 13.67
N GLN A 441 -0.61 8.93 14.04
CA GLN A 441 -1.62 8.84 15.08
C GLN A 441 -2.76 7.87 14.72
N THR A 442 -3.09 7.73 13.43
CA THR A 442 -4.15 6.81 12.96
C THR A 442 -3.60 5.42 12.62
N TYR A 443 -2.27 5.28 12.51
CA TYR A 443 -1.63 4.07 11.97
C TYR A 443 -1.93 2.81 12.79
N GLN A 444 -1.96 2.93 14.13
CA GLN A 444 -2.23 1.79 15.00
C GLN A 444 -3.63 1.19 14.75
N ALA A 445 -4.65 2.04 14.62
CA ALA A 445 -6.02 1.61 14.35
C ALA A 445 -6.15 0.98 12.96
N LEU A 446 -5.53 1.60 11.95
CA LEU A 446 -5.51 1.08 10.58
C LEU A 446 -4.84 -0.30 10.50
N LEU A 447 -3.70 -0.48 11.19
CA LEU A 447 -3.01 -1.77 11.23
C LEU A 447 -3.83 -2.84 11.98
N HIS A 448 -4.54 -2.47 13.05
CA HIS A 448 -5.47 -3.36 13.73
C HIS A 448 -6.58 -3.85 12.79
N GLU A 449 -7.23 -2.94 12.08
CA GLU A 449 -8.28 -3.27 11.13
C GLU A 449 -7.76 -4.09 9.95
N LEU A 450 -6.55 -3.80 9.44
CA LEU A 450 -5.92 -4.54 8.35
C LEU A 450 -5.76 -6.02 8.71
N VAL A 451 -5.18 -6.31 9.87
CA VAL A 451 -5.02 -7.69 10.35
C VAL A 451 -6.37 -8.33 10.63
N GLY A 452 -7.30 -7.58 11.24
CA GLY A 452 -8.65 -8.03 11.56
C GLY A 452 -9.46 -8.47 10.33
N GLU A 453 -9.48 -7.67 9.27
CA GLU A 453 -10.23 -7.99 8.03
C GLU A 453 -9.69 -9.24 7.33
N ARG A 454 -8.35 -9.45 7.35
CA ARG A 454 -7.75 -10.66 6.79
C ARG A 454 -8.13 -11.90 7.58
N ARG A 455 -8.19 -11.81 8.91
CA ARG A 455 -8.63 -12.95 9.75
C ARG A 455 -10.08 -13.35 9.48
N VAL A 456 -10.99 -12.38 9.39
CA VAL A 456 -12.41 -12.64 9.09
C VAL A 456 -12.57 -13.28 7.70
N GLY A 457 -11.83 -12.79 6.70
CA GLY A 457 -11.99 -13.24 5.32
C GLY A 457 -11.28 -14.55 4.96
N GLN A 458 -10.19 -14.90 5.67
CA GLN A 458 -9.26 -15.95 5.22
C GLN A 458 -8.91 -16.97 6.31
N ALA A 459 -8.73 -16.53 7.56
CA ALA A 459 -8.28 -17.40 8.66
C ALA A 459 -8.41 -16.73 10.03
N PRO A 460 -9.40 -17.07 10.88
CA PRO A 460 -9.61 -16.41 12.17
C PRO A 460 -8.39 -16.47 13.12
N ASP A 461 -7.58 -17.50 12.97
CA ASP A 461 -6.43 -17.81 13.81
C ASP A 461 -5.09 -17.32 13.21
N MET A 462 -5.13 -16.58 12.09
CA MET A 462 -3.96 -16.21 11.30
C MET A 462 -2.93 -15.40 12.11
N PRO A 463 -1.68 -15.88 12.22
CA PRO A 463 -0.55 -15.11 12.68
C PRO A 463 -0.27 -13.89 11.79
N ALA A 464 0.05 -12.76 12.41
CA ALA A 464 0.47 -11.55 11.74
C ALA A 464 1.93 -11.22 12.09
N LEU A 465 2.75 -10.95 11.08
CA LEU A 465 4.13 -10.51 11.25
C LEU A 465 4.23 -9.08 10.75
N VAL A 466 4.62 -8.16 11.62
CA VAL A 466 4.79 -6.74 11.27
C VAL A 466 6.27 -6.41 11.30
N VAL A 467 6.78 -5.84 10.23
CA VAL A 467 8.14 -5.30 10.19
C VAL A 467 8.10 -3.84 10.63
N GLN A 468 8.83 -3.53 11.70
CA GLN A 468 8.96 -2.16 12.17
C GLN A 468 9.78 -1.33 11.17
N LEU A 469 9.50 -0.03 11.01
CA LEU A 469 10.29 0.80 10.08
C LEU A 469 11.79 0.78 10.41
N ALA A 470 12.61 0.66 9.38
CA ALA A 470 14.07 0.69 9.51
C ALA A 470 14.57 2.09 9.80
N ASN A 471 15.84 2.25 10.18
CA ASN A 471 16.47 3.57 10.26
C ASN A 471 16.62 4.17 8.87
N TYR A 472 16.20 5.42 8.71
CA TYR A 472 16.34 6.22 7.49
C TYR A 472 16.24 7.69 7.87
N GLY A 473 17.03 8.57 7.24
CA GLY A 473 17.00 10.01 7.47
C GLY A 473 18.17 10.51 8.31
N LYS A 474 18.12 11.80 8.66
CA LYS A 474 19.23 12.48 9.35
C LYS A 474 19.39 11.93 10.77
N PRO A 475 20.62 11.54 11.18
CA PRO A 475 20.89 11.26 12.59
C PRO A 475 20.58 12.48 13.46
N GLN A 476 19.83 12.27 14.54
CA GLN A 476 19.48 13.34 15.48
C GLN A 476 20.58 13.53 16.52
N LEU A 477 20.91 14.79 16.80
CA LEU A 477 21.90 15.19 17.81
C LEU A 477 21.26 15.63 19.14
N ALA A 478 19.93 15.81 19.14
CA ALA A 478 19.12 16.14 20.30
C ALA A 478 17.76 15.43 20.16
N PRO A 479 17.04 15.20 21.28
CA PRO A 479 15.67 14.68 21.22
C PRO A 479 14.74 15.63 20.47
N GLU A 480 14.06 15.09 19.46
CA GLU A 480 13.14 15.84 18.60
C GLU A 480 11.90 14.99 18.32
N ASP A 481 10.77 15.64 18.06
CA ASP A 481 9.59 14.91 17.61
C ASP A 481 9.70 14.60 16.11
N SER A 482 9.38 13.36 15.75
CA SER A 482 9.29 12.92 14.36
C SER A 482 8.17 11.91 14.18
N GLY A 483 7.55 11.94 13.01
CA GLY A 483 6.56 10.97 12.57
C GLY A 483 7.11 9.54 12.40
N TRP A 484 8.41 9.41 12.12
CA TRP A 484 9.04 8.10 11.91
C TRP A 484 9.04 7.21 13.17
N PRO A 485 9.59 7.64 14.33
CA PRO A 485 9.49 6.87 15.56
C PRO A 485 8.04 6.74 16.07
N GLN A 486 7.15 7.68 15.75
CA GLN A 486 5.72 7.55 16.07
C GLN A 486 5.07 6.36 15.33
N VAL A 487 5.36 6.16 14.04
CA VAL A 487 4.89 4.97 13.31
C VAL A 487 5.50 3.69 13.87
N ARG A 488 6.80 3.70 14.24
CA ARG A 488 7.44 2.55 14.88
C ARG A 488 6.74 2.15 16.19
N GLU A 489 6.34 3.15 16.97
CA GLU A 489 5.60 2.93 18.22
C GLU A 489 4.17 2.44 17.93
N ALA A 490 3.49 2.99 16.92
CA ALA A 490 2.18 2.50 16.49
C ALA A 490 2.23 1.03 16.06
N GLN A 491 3.27 0.61 15.31
CA GLN A 491 3.52 -0.78 14.94
C GLN A 491 3.74 -1.66 16.18
N ARG A 492 4.57 -1.20 17.13
CA ARG A 492 4.84 -1.93 18.38
C ARG A 492 3.57 -2.11 19.21
N LEU A 493 2.79 -1.04 19.39
CA LEU A 493 1.55 -1.06 20.17
C LEU A 493 0.46 -1.91 19.50
N ALA A 494 0.36 -1.90 18.18
CA ALA A 494 -0.54 -2.78 17.45
C ALA A 494 -0.20 -4.27 17.70
N VAL A 495 1.08 -4.63 17.60
CA VAL A 495 1.54 -6.00 17.87
C VAL A 495 1.37 -6.38 19.34
N ALA A 496 1.72 -5.49 20.27
CA ALA A 496 1.63 -5.77 21.71
C ALA A 496 0.19 -6.06 22.19
N ARG A 497 -0.82 -5.51 21.49
CA ARG A 497 -2.25 -5.76 21.77
C ARG A 497 -2.80 -7.02 21.11
N ASP A 498 -2.03 -7.67 20.23
CA ASP A 498 -2.46 -8.83 19.48
C ASP A 498 -1.60 -10.06 19.83
N GLY A 499 -2.16 -10.98 20.62
CA GLY A 499 -1.48 -12.21 21.03
C GLY A 499 -1.14 -13.17 19.89
N ARG A 500 -1.60 -12.89 18.66
CA ARG A 500 -1.27 -13.63 17.44
C ARG A 500 -0.42 -12.79 16.47
N ALA A 501 0.23 -11.73 16.96
CA ALA A 501 1.15 -10.92 16.19
C ALA A 501 2.59 -10.99 16.72
N ALA A 502 3.56 -10.76 15.84
CA ALA A 502 4.96 -10.62 16.19
C ALA A 502 5.60 -9.46 15.44
N LEU A 503 6.52 -8.77 16.09
CA LEU A 503 7.24 -7.61 15.55
C LEU A 503 8.65 -8.02 15.14
N ALA A 504 9.02 -7.73 13.90
CA ALA A 504 10.40 -7.75 13.44
C ALA A 504 10.95 -6.32 13.53
N VAL A 505 11.69 -6.02 14.60
CA VAL A 505 12.43 -4.75 14.74
C VAL A 505 13.48 -4.67 13.63
N THR A 506 13.71 -3.50 13.04
CA THR A 506 14.74 -3.33 11.99
C THR A 506 15.57 -2.05 12.13
N ALA A 507 15.41 -1.30 13.22
CA ALA A 507 16.12 -0.05 13.46
C ALA A 507 17.65 -0.21 13.40
N ASP A 508 18.22 -1.33 13.86
CA ASP A 508 19.66 -1.60 13.82
C ASP A 508 20.21 -2.03 12.45
N ILE A 509 19.35 -2.38 11.50
CA ILE A 509 19.72 -2.88 10.17
C ILE A 509 19.17 -2.00 9.02
N GLY A 510 18.84 -0.74 9.35
CA GLY A 510 18.50 0.30 8.38
C GLY A 510 19.73 1.00 7.79
N ASP A 511 19.48 2.00 6.95
CA ASP A 511 20.49 2.85 6.33
C ASP A 511 20.03 4.32 6.43
N PRO A 512 20.75 5.20 7.15
CA PRO A 512 20.39 6.61 7.24
C PRO A 512 20.31 7.33 5.88
N SER A 513 21.02 6.84 4.87
CA SER A 513 21.09 7.43 3.52
C SER A 513 20.21 6.73 2.48
N ASP A 514 19.65 5.56 2.80
CA ASP A 514 18.79 4.82 1.89
C ASP A 514 17.55 4.28 2.62
N ILE A 515 16.37 4.73 2.19
CA ILE A 515 15.08 4.30 2.72
C ILE A 515 14.82 2.80 2.48
N HIS A 516 15.56 2.18 1.55
CA HIS A 516 15.45 0.79 1.13
C HIS A 516 16.68 -0.05 1.55
N PRO A 517 16.93 -0.27 2.85
CA PRO A 517 18.14 -0.95 3.32
C PRO A 517 18.26 -2.36 2.73
N THR A 518 19.46 -2.70 2.25
CA THR A 518 19.71 -3.94 1.48
C THR A 518 19.81 -5.20 2.35
N ASN A 519 19.94 -5.09 3.68
CA ASN A 519 20.00 -6.23 4.60
C ASN A 519 18.61 -6.87 4.85
N LYS A 520 17.99 -7.35 3.78
CA LYS A 520 16.70 -8.07 3.84
C LYS A 520 16.84 -9.50 4.37
N GLN A 521 18.06 -10.03 4.46
CA GLN A 521 18.31 -11.34 5.04
C GLN A 521 17.95 -11.36 6.53
N ASP A 522 18.39 -10.36 7.30
CA ASP A 522 18.08 -10.29 8.73
C ASP A 522 16.62 -9.92 8.98
N VAL A 523 16.00 -9.12 8.09
CA VAL A 523 14.53 -8.92 8.09
C VAL A 523 13.81 -10.26 7.96
N GLY A 524 14.18 -11.08 6.96
CA GLY A 524 13.60 -12.41 6.76
C GLY A 524 13.81 -13.34 7.96
N LYS A 525 15.01 -13.37 8.55
CA LYS A 525 15.28 -14.15 9.77
C LYS A 525 14.41 -13.73 10.96
N ARG A 526 14.19 -12.43 11.14
CA ARG A 526 13.34 -11.88 12.23
C ARG A 526 11.86 -12.20 12.00
N LEU A 527 11.39 -12.10 10.75
CA LEU A 527 10.05 -12.56 10.37
C LEU A 527 9.87 -14.07 10.65
N ALA A 528 10.81 -14.92 10.23
CA ALA A 528 10.75 -16.36 10.47
C ALA A 528 10.77 -16.70 11.97
N ARG A 529 11.59 -15.98 12.76
CA ARG A 529 11.60 -16.08 14.23
C ARG A 529 10.25 -15.70 14.83
N GLY A 530 9.59 -14.66 14.33
CA GLY A 530 8.23 -14.30 14.71
C GLY A 530 7.22 -15.40 14.40
N ALA A 531 7.26 -15.98 13.19
CA ALA A 531 6.41 -17.11 12.81
C ALA A 531 6.60 -18.32 13.72
N ARG A 532 7.86 -18.68 14.02
CA ARG A 532 8.21 -19.79 14.93
C ARG A 532 7.72 -19.58 16.36
N ARG A 533 7.88 -18.36 16.89
CA ARG A 533 7.33 -17.98 18.21
C ARG A 533 5.81 -18.16 18.25
N LEU A 534 5.11 -17.67 17.23
CA LEU A 534 3.65 -17.79 17.14
C LEU A 534 3.17 -19.23 16.89
N ALA A 535 4.06 -20.09 16.39
CA ALA A 535 3.84 -21.54 16.30
C ALA A 535 4.13 -22.28 17.62
N GLY A 536 4.56 -21.58 18.68
CA GLY A 536 4.80 -22.13 20.01
C GLY A 536 6.25 -22.51 20.31
N GLU A 537 7.20 -22.21 19.42
CA GLU A 537 8.62 -22.42 19.73
C GLU A 537 9.11 -21.43 20.80
N ALA A 538 9.96 -21.91 21.71
CA ALA A 538 10.58 -21.12 22.77
C ALA A 538 11.70 -20.21 22.23
N VAL A 539 11.33 -19.28 21.35
CA VAL A 539 12.23 -18.27 20.77
C VAL A 539 11.68 -16.87 21.06
N THR A 540 12.57 -15.93 21.38
CA THR A 540 12.22 -14.51 21.51
C THR A 540 12.19 -13.82 20.14
N THR A 541 11.40 -12.73 20.00
CA THR A 541 11.46 -11.76 18.89
C THR A 541 12.22 -10.47 19.23
N GLY A 542 12.79 -10.38 20.43
CA GLY A 542 13.61 -9.28 20.92
C GLY A 542 12.99 -8.59 22.15
N PRO A 543 13.78 -7.81 22.91
CA PRO A 543 13.31 -7.11 24.09
C PRO A 543 12.14 -6.15 23.81
N SER A 544 11.11 -6.19 24.65
CA SER A 544 9.93 -5.30 24.58
C SER A 544 9.63 -4.66 25.94
N PRO A 545 9.35 -3.35 26.03
CA PRO A 545 9.12 -2.67 27.30
C PRO A 545 7.78 -3.10 27.92
N VAL A 546 7.79 -3.33 29.24
CA VAL A 546 6.61 -3.76 30.02
C VAL A 546 6.15 -2.66 30.98
N SER A 547 7.09 -2.03 31.67
CA SER A 547 6.77 -1.02 32.69
C SER A 547 7.95 -0.08 32.89
N ALA A 548 7.67 1.19 33.19
CA ALA A 548 8.64 2.15 33.70
C ALA A 548 8.16 2.71 35.05
N ARG A 549 9.04 2.76 36.05
CA ARG A 549 8.71 3.27 37.40
C ARG A 549 9.88 4.03 37.99
N ARG A 550 9.60 5.01 38.85
CA ARG A 550 10.65 5.71 39.58
C ARG A 550 11.11 4.89 40.79
N VAL A 551 12.43 4.71 40.92
CA VAL A 551 13.07 4.05 42.07
C VAL A 551 14.21 4.94 42.55
N GLY A 552 13.92 5.79 43.53
CA GLY A 552 14.87 6.80 44.01
C GLY A 552 15.26 7.80 42.91
N GLU A 553 16.54 7.82 42.56
CA GLU A 553 17.13 8.73 41.58
C GLU A 553 17.18 8.16 40.16
N VAL A 554 16.60 6.98 39.92
CA VAL A 554 16.52 6.36 38.59
C VAL A 554 15.07 6.09 38.17
N ILE A 555 14.83 6.07 36.86
CA ILE A 555 13.69 5.36 36.28
C ILE A 555 14.16 3.96 35.90
N GLU A 556 13.46 2.95 36.44
CA GLU A 556 13.68 1.56 36.09
C GLU A 556 12.66 1.15 35.02
N VAL A 557 13.15 0.70 33.86
CA VAL A 557 12.34 0.10 32.80
C VAL A 557 12.56 -1.40 32.79
N ARG A 558 11.47 -2.17 32.85
CA ARG A 558 11.51 -3.64 32.72
C ARG A 558 11.13 -4.06 31.31
N PHE A 559 11.82 -5.07 30.80
CA PHE A 559 11.59 -5.66 29.49
C PHE A 559 11.16 -7.12 29.60
N GLU A 560 10.36 -7.57 28.63
CA GLU A 560 10.10 -8.98 28.38
C GLU A 560 10.81 -9.45 27.12
N GLN A 561 10.75 -10.75 26.83
CA GLN A 561 11.32 -11.33 25.61
C GLN A 561 12.83 -11.06 25.47
N VAL A 562 13.53 -11.02 26.60
CA VAL A 562 14.99 -10.90 26.63
C VAL A 562 15.61 -12.29 26.55
N ALA A 563 16.43 -12.55 25.53
CA ALA A 563 17.27 -13.75 25.54
C ALA A 563 18.40 -13.59 26.57
N GLU A 564 18.30 -14.36 27.66
CA GLU A 564 19.20 -14.40 28.82
C GLU A 564 19.30 -13.07 29.59
N ARG A 565 19.84 -12.02 28.97
CA ARG A 565 19.98 -10.68 29.56
C ARG A 565 20.18 -9.62 28.48
N LEU A 566 19.94 -8.37 28.85
CA LEU A 566 20.36 -7.22 28.08
C LEU A 566 21.87 -7.01 28.18
N ALA A 567 22.44 -6.48 27.11
CA ALA A 567 23.85 -6.14 26.98
C ALA A 567 24.02 -4.90 26.09
N THR A 568 24.99 -4.07 26.44
CA THR A 568 25.44 -2.97 25.60
C THR A 568 26.61 -3.43 24.73
N ARG A 569 26.70 -2.89 23.51
CA ARG A 569 27.84 -3.09 22.60
C ARG A 569 28.70 -1.82 22.55
N GLY A 570 30.02 -1.97 22.66
CA GLY A 570 30.98 -0.87 22.52
C GLY A 570 31.06 0.14 23.68
N SER A 571 30.22 0.04 24.71
CA SER A 571 30.23 0.91 25.91
C SER A 571 29.56 0.18 27.09
N ASP A 572 29.86 0.58 28.33
CA ASP A 572 29.12 0.15 29.53
C ASP A 572 27.85 0.99 29.79
N ARG A 573 27.66 2.06 29.01
CA ARG A 573 26.46 2.89 28.98
C ARG A 573 25.51 2.45 27.88
N ALA A 574 24.22 2.49 28.18
CA ALA A 574 23.14 2.31 27.22
C ALA A 574 22.81 3.64 26.54
N ILE A 575 22.98 3.68 25.22
CA ILE A 575 22.77 4.85 24.37
C ILE A 575 21.36 4.78 23.78
N GLY A 576 20.68 5.93 23.72
CA GLY A 576 19.39 6.11 23.06
C GLY A 576 18.20 6.29 23.99
N PHE A 577 18.39 6.31 25.31
CA PHE A 577 17.33 6.63 26.27
C PHE A 577 17.11 8.13 26.39
N GLU A 578 15.84 8.52 26.48
CA GLU A 578 15.39 9.88 26.77
C GLU A 578 14.41 9.87 27.93
N LEU A 579 14.53 10.86 28.81
CA LEU A 579 13.50 11.21 29.79
C LEU A 579 12.76 12.44 29.30
N CYS A 580 11.44 12.43 29.41
CA CYS A 580 10.62 13.59 29.05
C CYS A 580 9.71 14.03 30.19
N ASP A 581 9.60 15.34 30.37
CA ASP A 581 8.68 16.01 31.28
C ASP A 581 7.90 17.11 30.53
N ALA A 582 7.26 18.02 31.25
CA ALA A 582 6.50 19.13 30.66
C ALA A 582 7.37 20.13 29.89
N ALA A 583 8.68 20.17 30.13
CA ALA A 583 9.62 21.06 29.45
C ALA A 583 10.24 20.44 28.18
N GLY A 584 10.03 19.14 27.94
CA GLY A 584 10.51 18.41 26.76
C GLY A 584 11.30 17.15 27.10
N CYS A 585 11.96 16.59 26.09
CA CYS A 585 12.76 15.38 26.20
C CYS A 585 14.27 15.70 26.27
N ARG A 586 15.03 14.89 27.01
CA ARG A 586 16.50 14.98 27.12
C ARG A 586 17.10 13.58 27.09
N PHE A 587 18.23 13.40 26.41
CA PHE A 587 19.00 12.17 26.51
C PHE A 587 19.41 11.94 27.97
N ALA A 588 19.35 10.69 28.40
CA ALA A 588 19.60 10.29 29.78
C ALA A 588 20.64 9.16 29.84
N ASP A 589 21.53 9.26 30.83
CA ASP A 589 22.49 8.21 31.11
C ASP A 589 21.76 6.96 31.63
N ALA A 590 22.04 5.81 31.02
CA ALA A 590 21.40 4.56 31.39
C ALA A 590 22.39 3.39 31.44
N ARG A 591 22.06 2.39 32.25
CA ARG A 591 22.74 1.08 32.31
C ARG A 591 21.71 -0.02 32.19
N VAL A 592 22.11 -1.18 31.66
CA VAL A 592 21.24 -2.37 31.57
C VAL A 592 21.80 -3.52 32.37
N GLU A 593 20.91 -4.25 33.04
CA GLU A 593 21.23 -5.45 33.82
C GLU A 593 20.03 -6.41 33.79
N GLY A 594 20.28 -7.69 33.52
CA GLY A 594 19.21 -8.68 33.41
C GLY A 594 18.17 -8.28 32.37
N ASP A 595 16.91 -8.16 32.80
CA ASP A 595 15.77 -7.71 31.98
C ASP A 595 15.42 -6.23 32.18
N ARG A 596 16.35 -5.40 32.69
CA ARG A 596 16.07 -4.00 33.11
C ARG A 596 17.05 -2.99 32.56
N ALA A 597 16.56 -1.76 32.42
CA ALA A 597 17.36 -0.56 32.26
C ALA A 597 17.15 0.37 33.46
N SER A 598 18.23 0.91 34.00
CA SER A 598 18.23 1.93 35.04
C SER A 598 18.70 3.24 34.43
N ILE A 599 17.81 4.23 34.38
CA ILE A 599 18.00 5.52 33.70
C ILE A 599 18.12 6.61 34.76
N ALA A 600 19.26 7.30 34.82
CA ALA A 600 19.50 8.35 35.80
C ALA A 600 18.56 9.54 35.57
N VAL A 601 17.91 10.02 36.64
CA VAL A 601 17.04 11.20 36.60
C VAL A 601 17.87 12.44 36.93
N PRO A 602 17.97 13.42 36.02
CA PRO A 602 18.63 14.69 36.31
C PRO A 602 18.00 15.40 37.51
N ALA A 603 18.81 16.09 38.31
CA ALA A 603 18.33 16.85 39.46
C ALA A 603 17.25 17.86 39.04
N GLY A 604 16.14 17.89 39.78
CA GLY A 604 14.99 18.76 39.49
C GLY A 604 14.06 18.26 38.38
N MET A 605 14.38 17.16 37.69
CA MET A 605 13.50 16.58 36.67
C MET A 605 12.42 15.69 37.28
N THR A 606 11.20 15.81 36.76
CA THR A 606 10.08 14.91 37.08
C THR A 606 9.61 14.23 35.79
N PRO A 607 10.28 13.15 35.35
CA PRO A 607 9.95 12.49 34.10
C PRO A 607 8.54 11.89 34.14
N ALA A 608 7.73 12.22 33.12
CA ALA A 608 6.42 11.62 32.91
C ALA A 608 6.48 10.42 31.96
N LYS A 609 7.51 10.34 31.11
CA LYS A 609 7.70 9.25 30.14
C LYS A 609 9.17 9.00 29.82
N VAL A 610 9.44 7.78 29.38
CA VAL A 610 10.72 7.34 28.81
C VAL A 610 10.53 7.10 27.32
N ARG A 611 11.49 7.55 26.51
CA ARG A 611 11.63 7.12 25.12
C ARG A 611 12.94 6.36 24.94
N PHE A 612 12.99 5.45 23.98
CA PHE A 612 14.22 4.79 23.54
C PHE A 612 14.30 4.81 22.02
N ALA A 613 15.47 5.19 21.49
CA ALA A 613 15.76 5.24 20.06
C ALA A 613 14.68 6.01 19.25
N TRP A 614 14.20 7.13 19.81
CA TRP A 614 13.12 7.94 19.27
C TRP A 614 13.62 8.96 18.25
N ALA A 615 14.06 8.45 17.10
CA ALA A 615 14.56 9.27 16.00
C ALA A 615 14.25 8.59 14.65
N ASP A 616 14.46 9.32 13.56
CA ASP A 616 14.45 8.79 12.19
C ASP A 616 15.54 7.72 12.01
N ALA A 617 16.78 8.12 12.32
CA ALA A 617 17.97 7.27 12.34
C ALA A 617 18.67 7.32 13.72
N PRO A 618 18.12 6.64 14.76
CA PRO A 618 18.69 6.62 16.10
C PRO A 618 20.05 5.92 16.16
N THR A 619 20.93 6.44 17.00
CA THR A 619 22.11 5.71 17.48
C THR A 619 21.79 5.03 18.80
N PHE A 620 21.91 3.71 18.87
CA PHE A 620 21.69 2.94 20.09
C PHE A 620 22.57 1.69 20.10
N ASN A 621 22.77 1.10 21.28
CA ASN A 621 23.70 -0.02 21.44
C ASN A 621 23.20 -1.15 22.36
N VAL A 622 21.89 -1.21 22.64
CA VAL A 622 21.29 -2.18 23.56
C VAL A 622 20.72 -3.37 22.78
N PHE A 623 21.17 -4.58 23.12
CA PHE A 623 20.76 -5.84 22.52
C PHE A 623 20.54 -6.90 23.60
N ASP A 624 19.92 -8.02 23.25
CA ASP A 624 19.94 -9.24 24.06
C ASP A 624 21.08 -10.20 23.63
N MET A 625 21.22 -11.34 24.32
CA MET A 625 22.24 -12.34 24.01
C MET A 625 21.95 -13.17 22.76
N ALA A 626 20.71 -13.14 22.24
CA ALA A 626 20.38 -13.67 20.91
C ALA A 626 20.76 -12.68 19.79
N GLY A 627 21.27 -11.51 20.15
CA GLY A 627 21.72 -10.46 19.24
C GLY A 627 20.59 -9.62 18.66
N LEU A 628 19.39 -9.66 19.24
CA LEU A 628 18.25 -8.84 18.83
C LEU A 628 18.30 -7.48 19.53
N PRO A 629 18.03 -6.38 18.81
CA PRO A 629 18.05 -5.03 19.39
C PRO A 629 16.88 -4.84 20.34
N LEU A 630 17.07 -4.00 21.37
CA LEU A 630 15.94 -3.33 22.00
C LEU A 630 15.30 -2.40 20.96
N GLY A 631 14.04 -2.61 20.63
CA GLY A 631 13.34 -1.79 19.63
C GLY A 631 12.98 -0.40 20.16
N PRO A 632 12.78 0.61 19.29
CA PRO A 632 12.26 1.92 19.68
C PRO A 632 10.92 1.83 20.41
N PHE A 633 10.73 2.65 21.43
CA PHE A 633 9.48 2.76 22.17
C PHE A 633 9.29 4.10 22.88
N GLU A 634 8.05 4.38 23.26
CA GLU A 634 7.69 5.33 24.32
C GLU A 634 6.89 4.59 25.40
N ILE A 635 7.12 4.93 26.68
CA ILE A 635 6.34 4.38 27.80
C ILE A 635 6.18 5.41 28.92
N ALA A 636 4.98 5.49 29.49
CA ALA A 636 4.71 6.34 30.63
C ALA A 636 5.44 5.85 31.89
N VAL A 637 5.94 6.78 32.69
CA VAL A 637 6.50 6.49 34.02
C VAL A 637 5.33 6.40 35.00
N ALA A 638 5.15 5.22 35.58
CA ALA A 638 4.18 5.03 36.66
C ALA A 638 4.62 5.84 37.90
N PRO A 639 3.67 6.45 38.63
CA PRO A 639 3.93 7.25 39.81
C PRO A 639 4.62 6.48 40.94
#